data_AF-A0A4Q4XD76-F1
#
_entry.id   AF-A0A4Q4XD76-F1
#
_cell.length_a   1.000
_cell.length_b   1.000
_cell.length_c   1.000
_cell.angle_alpha   90.00
_cell.angle_beta   90.00
_cell.angle_gamma   90.00
#
_symmetry.space_group_name_H-M   'P 1'
#
loop_
_entity.id
_entity.type
_entity.pdbx_description
1 polymer ?
#
loop_
_entity_poly.entity_id
_entity_poly.type
_entity_poly.pdbx_seq_one_letter_code
_entity_poly.pdbx_strand_id
1 'polypeptide(L)'
;MRKHTPDKTPTSANRRASMGGSLRLSGGGSSLRKSKVASFRASRPSYNPLLGTRTSPPTAHHVRPSSRQSAAGAESLRATSRESSKENLAPPDAEEYETQRRRIEELKAEVSTLQYRIQNDEQEKEMVALQHENELRDVRRKAEEDFKQKQAAEGERNKAQRQYEKVLNELNEAKEKANQERAALEKKARDADADACLLKEQVEDLSAAKEEGDRMNQKMVNDLEAQVLSMQQTIQELEQDSQAREALLQQAQEHLAEKDKQIGDLEADVLRLKAQTGDAETIAVIRRELTDQVQHIRSLEARNAKQHAELSHLRQIHKAVEVVEEEKRSLQRKLEAAQALETELAEVRIQRQRLEDERLAWTGYLQSEASDGMMEFDSPEAVARALVQERYNAASLVERLGEVQPQIAERDEIIKSLEKDKSNLNAQIEKLKTTPAPATAGRAQARLERQRLLAVKEVEYLRAQLKAFDAEDETFDTEKYDQKKVDRISELEKLVDEYKEEVQALHNELATAESSSHGVPEPAVGSKRTRATDESESEQLGELNRKRRKLADDLAKLQTEHAVLQKEHEVTKSRLAAAETAAKTRVLSLRSNPTSDYEAVKRATLEALKKENHELLAQLEKEARRRGPACRVIPASQLDAARREVEQARQETASAEKRARRLKEVWALKSQEFKEAIFSTLGWTVTFIPNGKMRVESLFYPSKDPDGEHENSIVFDGERGTMKVSGGPQSPFARRISDQIQFWVRDKGCIPGFLAALTLEFYEEHARAQGGS
;
A
#
# COMPACT_ATOMS: atom_id res chain seq x y z
N MET A 1 5.25 -65.19 40.71
CA MET A 1 6.71 -65.24 41.05
C MET A 1 7.44 -64.25 40.15
N ARG A 2 8.51 -63.55 40.54
CA ARG A 2 9.13 -63.31 41.86
C ARG A 2 9.97 -62.02 41.76
N LYS A 3 9.76 -61.09 42.68
CA LYS A 3 10.74 -60.14 43.29
C LYS A 3 11.76 -59.41 42.39
N HIS A 4 11.70 -58.08 42.40
CA HIS A 4 12.77 -57.32 43.10
C HIS A 4 12.24 -56.02 43.74
N THR A 5 12.86 -55.65 44.85
CA THR A 5 12.51 -54.54 45.75
C THR A 5 13.33 -53.26 45.46
N PRO A 6 12.85 -52.08 45.90
CA PRO A 6 13.52 -50.78 45.69
C PRO A 6 14.54 -50.45 46.78
N ASP A 7 15.41 -49.45 46.54
CA ASP A 7 15.89 -48.54 47.59
C ASP A 7 16.64 -47.29 47.02
N LYS A 8 16.85 -46.29 47.90
CA LYS A 8 17.78 -45.14 47.87
C LYS A 8 17.27 -43.80 47.35
N THR A 9 16.57 -43.11 48.24
CA THR A 9 16.78 -41.67 48.48
C THR A 9 18.23 -41.41 48.96
N PRO A 10 18.66 -40.13 48.94
CA PRO A 10 19.18 -39.59 50.19
C PRO A 10 18.55 -38.24 50.58
N THR A 11 18.47 -38.06 51.90
CA THR A 11 17.93 -36.88 52.60
C THR A 11 18.96 -35.77 52.82
N SER A 12 18.56 -34.51 52.64
CA SER A 12 18.74 -33.41 53.63
C SER A 12 17.91 -32.20 53.17
N ALA A 13 17.05 -31.54 53.95
CA ALA A 13 17.11 -31.05 55.33
C ALA A 13 17.98 -29.79 55.52
N ASN A 14 17.39 -28.58 55.36
CA ASN A 14 17.06 -27.73 56.52
C ASN A 14 16.43 -26.36 56.20
N ARG A 15 15.37 -26.05 56.96
CA ARG A 15 15.10 -24.78 57.68
C ARG A 15 15.02 -23.45 56.93
N ARG A 16 13.78 -22.94 56.89
CA ARG A 16 13.36 -21.64 57.48
C ARG A 16 14.44 -20.94 58.33
N ALA A 17 14.70 -19.67 58.03
CA ALA A 17 15.07 -18.67 59.01
C ALA A 17 14.30 -17.36 58.75
N SER A 18 13.21 -17.17 59.49
CA SER A 18 12.57 -15.86 59.66
C SER A 18 13.02 -15.28 60.99
N MET A 19 13.76 -14.19 60.94
CA MET A 19 14.06 -13.24 62.03
C MET A 19 14.26 -11.88 61.32
N GLY A 20 13.71 -10.74 61.75
CA GLY A 20 13.06 -10.43 63.02
C GLY A 20 14.01 -9.67 63.94
N GLY A 21 14.10 -8.34 63.78
CA GLY A 21 15.02 -7.46 64.51
C GLY A 21 15.46 -6.26 63.65
N SER A 22 14.82 -5.09 63.63
CA SER A 22 14.37 -4.17 64.69
C SER A 22 15.37 -3.03 64.98
N LEU A 23 14.88 -1.79 64.87
CA LEU A 23 15.47 -0.49 65.21
C LEU A 23 16.84 -0.09 64.62
N ARG A 24 16.83 1.03 63.87
CA ARG A 24 17.15 2.35 64.47
C ARG A 24 16.65 3.52 63.62
N LEU A 25 15.62 4.20 64.13
CA LEU A 25 15.36 5.61 63.80
C LEU A 25 16.35 6.47 64.60
N SER A 26 16.86 7.53 63.98
CA SER A 26 17.45 8.67 64.68
C SER A 26 16.87 9.94 64.08
N GLY A 27 15.98 10.59 64.83
CA GLY A 27 15.43 11.89 64.48
C GLY A 27 16.14 13.01 65.24
N GLY A 28 16.10 14.21 64.68
CA GLY A 28 16.61 15.44 65.29
C GLY A 28 17.05 16.44 64.21
N GLY A 29 16.70 17.72 64.26
CA GLY A 29 15.85 18.39 65.24
C GLY A 29 16.18 19.87 65.37
N SER A 30 15.35 20.71 64.75
CA SER A 30 15.12 22.14 65.08
C SER A 30 16.10 23.25 64.61
N SER A 31 15.45 24.35 64.19
CA SER A 31 15.63 25.73 64.70
C SER A 31 16.79 26.65 64.23
N LEU A 32 16.43 27.57 63.33
CA LEU A 32 16.59 29.05 63.44
C LEU A 32 17.92 29.66 63.96
N ARG A 33 18.61 30.45 63.10
CA ARG A 33 18.74 31.94 63.21
C ARG A 33 19.71 32.55 62.16
N LYS A 34 19.32 33.74 61.63
CA LYS A 34 20.09 34.99 61.35
C LYS A 34 21.60 34.87 61.00
N SER A 35 22.19 35.55 60.00
CA SER A 35 21.93 36.93 59.50
C SER A 35 22.79 37.33 58.27
N LYS A 36 22.31 38.33 57.48
CA LYS A 36 23.03 39.40 56.70
C LYS A 36 24.27 39.00 55.85
N VAL A 37 24.43 39.46 54.60
CA VAL A 37 24.66 40.86 54.12
C VAL A 37 24.04 41.01 52.71
N ALA A 38 22.98 41.80 52.53
CA ALA A 38 22.96 43.20 52.07
C ALA A 38 23.18 43.43 50.55
N SER A 39 22.15 43.96 49.90
CA SER A 39 22.16 44.47 48.52
C SER A 39 21.41 45.81 48.45
N PHE A 40 21.95 46.78 47.71
CA PHE A 40 21.30 48.05 47.32
C PHE A 40 21.13 48.03 45.79
N ARG A 41 19.95 48.27 45.21
CA ARG A 41 19.30 49.59 44.91
C ARG A 41 20.20 50.50 44.05
N ALA A 42 19.72 51.18 42.99
CA ALA A 42 18.38 51.40 42.42
C ALA A 42 18.54 51.76 40.90
N SER A 43 17.56 52.16 40.06
CA SER A 43 16.10 52.35 40.13
C SER A 43 15.50 52.31 38.69
N ARG A 44 14.19 52.04 38.56
CA ARG A 44 13.31 52.53 37.45
C ARG A 44 12.30 53.52 38.10
N PRO A 45 11.53 54.35 37.35
CA PRO A 45 10.35 53.91 36.56
C PRO A 45 10.34 54.53 35.13
N SER A 46 9.79 53.96 34.05
CA SER A 46 8.45 53.40 33.74
C SER A 46 7.30 54.42 33.72
N TYR A 47 6.45 54.35 32.69
CA TYR A 47 5.59 55.42 32.18
C TYR A 47 4.13 54.92 31.95
N ASN A 48 3.16 55.86 31.83
CA ASN A 48 1.76 55.66 31.39
C ASN A 48 0.79 54.89 32.34
N PRO A 49 -0.56 54.94 32.18
CA PRO A 49 -1.37 55.49 31.05
C PRO A 49 -2.67 56.30 31.37
N LEU A 50 -3.28 56.84 30.30
CA LEU A 50 -4.73 57.10 30.00
C LEU A 50 -5.63 58.13 30.78
N LEU A 51 -6.24 59.02 29.97
CA LEU A 51 -7.53 59.78 30.08
C LEU A 51 -7.78 60.83 31.19
N GLY A 52 -8.39 61.99 30.84
CA GLY A 52 -9.08 62.84 31.84
C GLY A 52 -9.29 64.36 31.68
N THR A 53 -9.68 64.90 30.52
CA THR A 53 -10.50 66.15 30.35
C THR A 53 -10.20 67.53 31.03
N ARG A 54 -10.01 68.54 30.15
CA ARG A 54 -10.65 69.89 30.08
C ARG A 54 -10.39 71.03 31.11
N THR A 55 -10.39 72.25 30.52
CA THR A 55 -10.72 73.63 30.99
C THR A 55 -9.59 74.63 31.26
N SER A 56 -9.91 75.89 30.91
CA SER A 56 -9.08 77.11 30.78
C SER A 56 -9.57 78.19 31.79
N PRO A 57 -9.27 79.52 31.71
CA PRO A 57 -8.13 80.27 31.15
C PRO A 57 -7.44 81.22 32.22
N PRO A 58 -7.41 82.58 32.14
CA PRO A 58 -6.14 83.34 32.00
C PRO A 58 -5.92 84.47 33.05
N THR A 59 -4.76 85.17 33.00
CA THR A 59 -4.65 86.66 33.14
C THR A 59 -3.22 87.18 32.89
N ALA A 60 -3.05 88.51 32.82
CA ALA A 60 -1.87 89.23 32.28
C ALA A 60 -1.25 90.24 33.27
N HIS A 61 -0.37 91.14 32.76
CA HIS A 61 0.24 92.33 33.39
C HIS A 61 1.49 92.11 34.28
N HIS A 62 2.45 93.04 34.43
CA HIS A 62 3.05 94.09 33.54
C HIS A 62 4.26 94.75 34.27
N VAL A 63 4.90 95.73 33.60
CA VAL A 63 5.75 96.83 34.15
C VAL A 63 7.29 96.63 34.29
N ARG A 64 8.01 97.69 33.85
CA ARG A 64 9.45 98.10 33.90
C ARG A 64 9.93 98.42 35.36
N PRO A 65 11.22 98.78 35.71
CA PRO A 65 12.23 99.67 35.05
C PRO A 65 13.72 99.21 35.17
N SER A 66 14.79 100.01 34.94
CA SER A 66 15.16 100.97 33.86
C SER A 66 16.58 101.56 34.09
N SER A 67 17.29 102.03 33.04
CA SER A 67 18.52 102.88 33.05
C SER A 67 19.85 102.22 33.54
N ARG A 68 21.08 102.68 33.22
CA ARG A 68 21.59 103.91 32.52
C ARG A 68 23.09 103.75 32.13
N GLN A 69 23.53 104.42 31.03
CA GLN A 69 24.91 104.92 30.76
C GLN A 69 26.08 103.88 30.67
N SER A 70 27.24 104.10 30.03
CA SER A 70 27.96 105.26 29.39
C SER A 70 29.15 104.68 28.55
N ALA A 71 29.92 105.37 27.68
CA ALA A 71 29.84 106.66 26.95
C ALA A 71 31.06 106.76 25.97
N ALA A 72 31.17 107.88 25.24
CA ALA A 72 32.27 108.30 24.32
C ALA A 72 32.39 107.50 22.99
N GLY A 73 32.65 108.10 21.83
CA GLY A 73 32.93 109.49 21.42
C GLY A 73 33.82 109.46 20.16
N ALA A 74 33.93 110.47 19.28
CA ALA A 74 33.23 111.74 19.09
C ALA A 74 33.42 112.18 17.61
N GLU A 75 32.45 112.96 17.08
CA GLU A 75 32.61 114.20 16.26
C GLU A 75 33.59 114.23 15.04
N SER A 76 33.33 114.95 13.94
CA SER A 76 33.04 116.39 13.94
C SER A 76 32.60 116.95 12.55
N LEU A 77 31.54 117.79 12.57
CA LEU A 77 31.26 119.02 11.80
C LEU A 77 31.52 119.09 10.26
N ARG A 78 30.56 119.44 9.37
CA ARG A 78 29.59 120.56 9.28
C ARG A 78 30.20 121.90 8.79
N ALA A 79 29.78 122.36 7.60
CA ALA A 79 29.90 123.75 7.15
C ALA A 79 28.78 124.12 6.15
N THR A 80 28.48 125.42 6.01
CA THR A 80 27.29 125.93 5.31
C THR A 80 27.56 127.25 4.57
N SER A 81 26.83 127.46 3.46
CA SER A 81 26.35 128.77 2.97
C SER A 81 27.31 129.72 2.20
N ARG A 82 26.73 130.27 1.11
CA ARG A 82 26.61 131.70 0.75
C ARG A 82 27.37 132.25 -0.47
N GLU A 83 26.64 133.04 -1.25
CA GLU A 83 27.14 133.87 -2.36
C GLU A 83 27.99 135.06 -1.88
N SER A 84 28.92 135.52 -2.72
CA SER A 84 29.20 136.95 -2.89
C SER A 84 29.96 137.21 -4.19
N SER A 85 29.54 138.23 -4.93
CA SER A 85 30.23 138.76 -6.11
C SER A 85 31.42 139.64 -5.73
N LYS A 86 32.45 139.67 -6.60
CA LYS A 86 33.29 140.86 -6.77
C LYS A 86 34.10 140.85 -8.06
N GLU A 87 33.80 141.85 -8.89
CA GLU A 87 34.65 142.37 -9.97
C GLU A 87 36.12 142.47 -9.56
N ASN A 88 37.02 142.23 -10.50
CA ASN A 88 38.25 143.01 -10.66
C ASN A 88 38.77 142.93 -12.11
N LEU A 89 39.17 144.08 -12.62
CA LEU A 89 39.57 144.43 -13.99
C LEU A 89 40.36 143.36 -14.76
N ALA A 90 40.02 143.22 -16.05
CA ALA A 90 40.83 142.53 -17.04
C ALA A 90 42.04 143.39 -17.48
N PRO A 91 43.27 142.84 -17.43
CA PRO A 91 44.38 143.30 -18.27
C PRO A 91 44.10 142.93 -19.75
N PRO A 92 44.75 143.59 -20.71
CA PRO A 92 44.48 143.37 -22.14
C PRO A 92 45.12 142.06 -22.65
N ASP A 93 44.45 140.93 -22.39
CA ASP A 93 44.59 139.61 -23.07
C ASP A 93 43.46 138.65 -22.60
N ALA A 94 42.23 139.15 -22.48
CA ALA A 94 41.16 138.49 -21.70
C ALA A 94 40.50 137.27 -22.35
N GLU A 95 40.42 137.21 -23.68
CA GLU A 95 39.64 136.19 -24.41
C GLU A 95 40.27 134.79 -24.34
N GLU A 96 41.60 134.70 -24.36
CA GLU A 96 42.33 133.42 -24.23
C GLU A 96 42.23 132.86 -22.81
N TYR A 97 42.29 133.71 -21.79
CA TYR A 97 42.11 133.28 -20.39
C TYR A 97 40.68 132.86 -20.09
N GLU A 98 39.66 133.53 -20.63
CA GLU A 98 38.27 133.11 -20.44
C GLU A 98 37.96 131.78 -21.13
N THR A 99 38.45 131.56 -22.36
CA THR A 99 38.26 130.29 -23.08
C THR A 99 38.98 129.14 -22.38
N GLN A 100 40.22 129.34 -21.91
CA GLN A 100 40.92 128.37 -21.06
C GLN A 100 40.20 128.12 -19.74
N ARG A 101 39.66 129.17 -19.08
CA ARG A 101 38.93 129.06 -17.81
C ARG A 101 37.63 128.27 -17.98
N ARG A 102 36.85 128.52 -19.04
CA ARG A 102 35.66 127.73 -19.39
C ARG A 102 36.03 126.27 -19.67
N ARG A 103 37.10 126.01 -20.42
CA ARG A 103 37.57 124.63 -20.67
C ARG A 103 38.02 123.93 -19.40
N ILE A 104 38.63 124.64 -18.45
CA ILE A 104 38.99 124.11 -17.13
C ILE A 104 37.75 123.86 -16.27
N GLU A 105 36.70 124.68 -16.37
CA GLU A 105 35.42 124.48 -15.67
C GLU A 105 34.63 123.31 -16.27
N GLU A 106 34.60 123.14 -17.59
CA GLU A 106 34.09 121.95 -18.28
C GLU A 106 34.83 120.69 -17.84
N LEU A 107 36.16 120.69 -17.87
CA LEU A 107 36.97 119.55 -17.43
C LEU A 107 36.79 119.25 -15.93
N LYS A 108 36.55 120.25 -15.08
CA LYS A 108 36.20 120.04 -13.68
C LYS A 108 34.80 119.46 -13.52
N ALA A 109 33.83 119.87 -14.34
CA ALA A 109 32.50 119.27 -14.37
C ALA A 109 32.55 117.81 -14.86
N GLU A 110 33.29 117.53 -15.94
CA GLU A 110 33.57 116.17 -16.43
C GLU A 110 34.26 115.31 -15.36
N VAL A 111 35.33 115.81 -14.71
CA VAL A 111 36.00 115.11 -13.61
C VAL A 111 35.06 114.89 -12.42
N SER A 112 34.23 115.87 -12.05
CA SER A 112 33.29 115.70 -10.94
C SER A 112 32.19 114.67 -11.25
N THR A 113 31.65 114.67 -12.48
CA THR A 113 30.66 113.66 -12.91
C THR A 113 31.27 112.27 -13.07
N LEU A 114 32.52 112.16 -13.51
CA LEU A 114 33.27 110.90 -13.50
C LEU A 114 33.55 110.43 -12.07
N GLN A 115 33.89 111.33 -11.13
CA GLN A 115 34.04 111.01 -9.71
C GLN A 115 32.73 110.50 -9.10
N TYR A 116 31.60 111.15 -9.38
CA TYR A 116 30.28 110.67 -8.93
C TYR A 116 29.91 109.32 -9.55
N ARG A 117 30.22 109.08 -10.84
CA ARG A 117 30.01 107.76 -11.47
C ARG A 117 30.88 106.69 -10.83
N ILE A 118 32.17 106.97 -10.62
CA ILE A 118 33.09 106.03 -9.95
C ILE A 118 32.59 105.71 -8.53
N GLN A 119 32.18 106.72 -7.76
CA GLN A 119 31.62 106.53 -6.42
C GLN A 119 30.30 105.73 -6.44
N ASN A 120 29.44 105.95 -7.44
CA ASN A 120 28.22 105.17 -7.61
C ASN A 120 28.53 103.71 -8.00
N ASP A 121 29.43 103.49 -8.96
CA ASP A 121 29.89 102.16 -9.36
C ASP A 121 30.61 101.42 -8.21
N GLU A 122 31.32 102.13 -7.35
CA GLU A 122 31.92 101.60 -6.12
C GLU A 122 30.85 101.19 -5.11
N GLN A 123 29.87 102.06 -4.84
CA GLN A 123 28.73 101.73 -3.97
C GLN A 123 27.89 100.57 -4.52
N GLU A 124 27.65 100.49 -5.82
CA GLU A 124 26.95 99.37 -6.46
C GLU A 124 27.75 98.06 -6.33
N LYS A 125 29.08 98.09 -6.51
CA LYS A 125 29.94 96.92 -6.27
C LYS A 125 29.92 96.49 -4.80
N GLU A 126 29.97 97.43 -3.87
CA GLU A 126 29.86 97.14 -2.43
C GLU A 126 28.51 96.52 -2.08
N MET A 127 27.41 97.07 -2.62
CA MET A 127 26.07 96.54 -2.41
C MET A 127 25.89 95.14 -3.01
N VAL A 128 26.40 94.88 -4.21
CA VAL A 128 26.40 93.54 -4.83
C VAL A 128 27.29 92.57 -4.05
N ALA A 129 28.46 93.01 -3.57
CA ALA A 129 29.33 92.18 -2.74
C ALA A 129 28.65 91.81 -1.41
N LEU A 130 27.98 92.75 -0.75
CA LEU A 130 27.20 92.50 0.47
C LEU A 130 25.99 91.60 0.22
N GLN A 131 25.29 91.76 -0.90
CA GLN A 131 24.21 90.86 -1.31
C GLN A 131 24.74 89.43 -1.48
N HIS A 132 25.81 89.26 -2.25
CA HIS A 132 26.42 87.94 -2.47
C HIS A 132 26.98 87.33 -1.18
N GLU A 133 27.57 88.13 -0.29
CA GLU A 133 28.03 87.65 1.01
C GLU A 133 26.86 87.19 1.90
N ASN A 134 25.72 87.88 1.85
CA ASN A 134 24.50 87.49 2.55
C ASN A 134 23.86 86.23 1.95
N GLU A 135 23.83 86.09 0.62
CA GLU A 135 23.43 84.86 -0.05
C GLU A 135 24.32 83.67 0.36
N LEU A 136 25.64 83.86 0.40
CA LEU A 136 26.58 82.84 0.87
C LEU A 136 26.37 82.47 2.34
N ARG A 137 26.06 83.44 3.22
CA ARG A 137 25.67 83.19 4.61
C ARG A 137 24.38 82.38 4.70
N ASP A 138 23.37 82.72 3.92
CA ASP A 138 22.08 82.01 3.91
C ASP A 138 22.17 80.61 3.33
N VAL A 139 22.96 80.40 2.27
CA VAL A 139 23.25 79.06 1.73
C VAL A 139 24.01 78.20 2.74
N ARG A 140 25.02 78.77 3.43
CA ARG A 140 25.74 78.06 4.51
C ARG A 140 24.81 77.69 5.66
N ARG A 141 23.96 78.62 6.12
CA ARG A 141 22.97 78.38 7.17
C ARG A 141 22.01 77.25 6.80
N LYS A 142 21.44 77.29 5.58
CA LYS A 142 20.57 76.21 5.08
C LYS A 142 21.30 74.87 5.01
N ALA A 143 22.55 74.84 4.51
CA ALA A 143 23.35 73.62 4.45
C ALA A 143 23.67 73.05 5.85
N GLU A 144 23.91 73.91 6.85
CA GLU A 144 24.08 73.48 8.25
C GLU A 144 22.78 72.98 8.88
N GLU A 145 21.65 73.63 8.60
CA GLU A 145 20.33 73.20 9.08
C GLU A 145 19.95 71.84 8.46
N ASP A 146 20.13 71.66 7.16
CA ASP A 146 19.93 70.39 6.44
C ASP A 146 20.87 69.28 6.95
N PHE A 147 22.13 69.61 7.25
CA PHE A 147 23.09 68.66 7.83
C PHE A 147 22.66 68.22 9.24
N LYS A 148 22.23 69.15 10.09
CA LYS A 148 21.71 68.85 11.43
C LYS A 148 20.43 68.00 11.36
N GLN A 149 19.52 68.29 10.42
CA GLN A 149 18.32 67.47 10.18
C GLN A 149 18.67 66.05 9.72
N LYS A 150 19.61 65.89 8.77
CA LYS A 150 20.09 64.57 8.32
C LYS A 150 20.74 63.78 9.45
N GLN A 151 21.60 64.41 10.26
CA GLN A 151 22.23 63.77 11.41
C GLN A 151 21.20 63.34 12.47
N ALA A 152 20.16 64.13 12.71
CA ALA A 152 19.05 63.76 13.58
C ALA A 152 18.28 62.54 13.04
N ALA A 153 17.91 62.56 11.74
CA ALA A 153 17.20 61.47 11.07
C ALA A 153 18.02 60.16 11.02
N GLU A 154 19.33 60.23 10.78
CA GLU A 154 20.24 59.08 10.90
C GLU A 154 20.33 58.57 12.35
N GLY A 155 20.37 59.48 13.33
CA GLY A 155 20.33 59.14 14.75
C GLY A 155 19.04 58.40 15.15
N GLU A 156 17.90 58.80 14.60
CA GLU A 156 16.60 58.13 14.80
C GLU A 156 16.53 56.78 14.06
N ARG A 157 16.97 56.72 12.81
CA ARG A 157 17.10 55.46 12.05
C ARG A 157 17.97 54.45 12.78
N ASN A 158 19.10 54.88 13.32
CA ASN A 158 20.02 54.02 14.09
C ASN A 158 19.39 53.55 15.42
N LYS A 159 18.56 54.36 16.08
CA LYS A 159 17.80 53.94 17.27
C LYS A 159 16.73 52.90 16.90
N ALA A 160 15.97 53.15 15.83
CA ALA A 160 14.94 52.24 15.33
C ALA A 160 15.54 50.90 14.88
N GLN A 161 16.67 50.92 14.16
CA GLN A 161 17.40 49.71 13.77
C GLN A 161 17.86 48.91 15.00
N ARG A 162 18.44 49.55 16.02
CA ARG A 162 18.82 48.87 17.28
C ARG A 162 17.62 48.31 18.06
N GLN A 163 16.45 48.93 17.95
CA GLN A 163 15.21 48.38 18.53
C GLN A 163 14.73 47.16 17.75
N TYR A 164 14.76 47.22 16.42
CA TYR A 164 14.44 46.10 15.54
C TYR A 164 15.37 44.91 15.77
N GLU A 165 16.69 45.13 15.83
CA GLU A 165 17.70 44.11 16.13
C GLU A 165 17.47 43.45 17.50
N LYS A 166 17.08 44.23 18.52
CA LYS A 166 16.72 43.68 19.85
C LYS A 166 15.48 42.79 19.79
N VAL A 167 14.39 43.27 19.17
CA VAL A 167 13.14 42.50 19.03
C VAL A 167 13.37 41.23 18.20
N LEU A 168 14.23 41.29 17.17
CA LEU A 168 14.60 40.15 16.36
C LEU A 168 15.41 39.11 17.16
N ASN A 169 16.34 39.56 18.02
CA ASN A 169 17.08 38.68 18.92
C ASN A 169 16.17 38.06 19.99
N GLU A 170 15.30 38.86 20.64
CA GLU A 170 14.30 38.37 21.61
C GLU A 170 13.35 37.32 20.98
N LEU A 171 12.92 37.54 19.73
CA LEU A 171 12.12 36.60 18.96
C LEU A 171 12.87 35.31 18.63
N ASN A 172 14.17 35.40 18.30
CA ASN A 172 15.00 34.22 18.03
C ASN A 172 15.26 33.41 19.31
N GLU A 173 15.61 34.07 20.42
CA GLU A 173 15.73 33.41 21.72
C GLU A 173 14.42 32.72 22.16
N ALA A 174 13.26 33.36 21.93
CA ALA A 174 11.96 32.76 22.24
C ALA A 174 11.69 31.52 21.38
N LYS A 175 12.03 31.57 20.08
CA LYS A 175 11.93 30.41 19.17
C LYS A 175 12.88 29.28 19.58
N GLU A 176 14.11 29.60 19.97
CA GLU A 176 15.08 28.60 20.45
C GLU A 176 14.62 27.93 21.73
N LYS A 177 14.12 28.70 22.72
CA LYS A 177 13.55 28.16 23.96
C LYS A 177 12.34 27.26 23.67
N ALA A 178 11.40 27.71 22.82
CA ALA A 178 10.25 26.89 22.41
C ALA A 178 10.66 25.59 21.68
N ASN A 179 11.69 25.65 20.83
CA ASN A 179 12.23 24.47 20.15
C ASN A 179 12.93 23.50 21.13
N GLN A 180 13.66 24.02 22.12
CA GLN A 180 14.30 23.21 23.18
C GLN A 180 13.27 22.54 24.09
N GLU A 181 12.24 23.27 24.53
CA GLU A 181 11.12 22.74 25.31
C GLU A 181 10.35 21.67 24.52
N ARG A 182 10.05 21.93 23.25
CA ARG A 182 9.43 20.95 22.36
C ARG A 182 10.30 19.70 22.20
N ALA A 183 11.60 19.82 21.97
CA ALA A 183 12.51 18.68 21.86
C ALA A 183 12.60 17.88 23.17
N ALA A 184 12.56 18.55 24.32
CA ALA A 184 12.54 17.90 25.63
C ALA A 184 11.21 17.17 25.90
N LEU A 185 10.08 17.72 25.47
CA LEU A 185 8.76 17.06 25.55
C LEU A 185 8.67 15.88 24.57
N GLU A 186 9.12 16.03 23.33
CA GLU A 186 9.19 14.94 22.34
C GLU A 186 10.10 13.81 22.83
N LYS A 187 11.22 14.12 23.49
CA LYS A 187 12.06 13.09 24.12
C LYS A 187 11.31 12.37 25.25
N LYS A 188 10.70 13.11 26.19
CA LYS A 188 9.93 12.50 27.29
C LYS A 188 8.77 11.64 26.80
N ALA A 189 8.12 12.02 25.71
CA ALA A 189 7.08 11.21 25.08
C ALA A 189 7.66 9.89 24.55
N ARG A 190 8.78 9.92 23.80
CA ARG A 190 9.46 8.70 23.31
C ARG A 190 9.97 7.81 24.44
N ASP A 191 10.53 8.40 25.49
CA ASP A 191 11.02 7.68 26.67
C ASP A 191 9.82 6.97 27.37
N ALA A 192 8.68 7.66 27.53
CA ALA A 192 7.46 7.08 28.11
C ALA A 192 6.78 6.02 27.21
N ASP A 193 6.80 6.19 25.88
CA ASP A 193 6.32 5.20 24.93
C ASP A 193 7.19 3.93 24.97
N ALA A 194 8.52 4.09 25.11
CA ALA A 194 9.44 2.96 25.28
C ALA A 194 9.20 2.22 26.60
N ASP A 195 9.05 2.94 27.72
CA ASP A 195 8.68 2.34 29.00
C ASP A 195 7.32 1.61 28.93
N ALA A 196 6.35 2.18 28.20
CA ALA A 196 5.04 1.55 28.00
C ALA A 196 5.10 0.28 27.12
N CYS A 197 6.01 0.22 26.14
CA CYS A 197 6.28 -1.01 25.39
C CYS A 197 6.95 -2.06 26.28
N LEU A 198 8.01 -1.71 27.03
CA LEU A 198 8.70 -2.61 27.95
C LEU A 198 7.77 -3.18 29.03
N LEU A 199 6.85 -2.37 29.56
CA LEU A 199 5.84 -2.84 30.52
C LEU A 199 4.81 -3.78 29.89
N LYS A 200 4.46 -3.61 28.61
CA LYS A 200 3.59 -4.56 27.90
C LYS A 200 4.31 -5.89 27.65
N GLU A 201 5.54 -5.85 27.17
CA GLU A 201 6.39 -7.04 26.99
C GLU A 201 6.53 -7.82 28.32
N GLN A 202 6.79 -7.14 29.44
CA GLN A 202 6.84 -7.76 30.77
C GLN A 202 5.50 -8.37 31.21
N VAL A 203 4.37 -7.73 30.89
CA VAL A 203 3.03 -8.30 31.19
C VAL A 203 2.74 -9.51 30.32
N GLU A 204 3.12 -9.48 29.04
CA GLU A 204 3.00 -10.61 28.11
C GLU A 204 3.86 -11.79 28.57
N ASP A 205 5.14 -11.57 28.90
CA ASP A 205 6.06 -12.58 29.46
C ASP A 205 5.52 -13.20 30.75
N LEU A 206 5.04 -12.37 31.70
CA LEU A 206 4.45 -12.85 32.94
C LEU A 206 3.14 -13.62 32.70
N SER A 207 2.35 -13.23 31.70
CA SER A 207 1.13 -13.96 31.32
C SER A 207 1.45 -15.32 30.70
N ALA A 208 2.46 -15.39 29.82
CA ALA A 208 2.93 -16.63 29.21
C ALA A 208 3.50 -17.58 30.27
N ALA A 209 4.36 -17.09 31.17
CA ALA A 209 4.90 -17.87 32.29
C ALA A 209 3.81 -18.38 33.24
N LYS A 210 2.74 -17.58 33.47
CA LYS A 210 1.58 -18.02 34.22
C LYS A 210 0.82 -19.13 33.48
N GLU A 211 0.50 -18.96 32.20
CA GLU A 211 -0.19 -19.98 31.41
C GLU A 211 0.60 -21.28 31.30
N GLU A 212 1.92 -21.23 31.17
CA GLU A 212 2.80 -22.40 31.21
C GLU A 212 2.77 -23.09 32.57
N GLY A 213 2.80 -22.31 33.66
CA GLY A 213 2.61 -22.81 35.03
C GLY A 213 1.26 -23.48 35.23
N ASP A 214 0.17 -22.85 34.79
CA ASP A 214 -1.19 -23.38 34.86
C ASP A 214 -1.33 -24.68 34.05
N ARG A 215 -0.76 -24.75 32.83
CA ARG A 215 -0.70 -25.98 32.01
C ARG A 215 0.12 -27.09 32.67
N MET A 216 1.23 -26.76 33.34
CA MET A 216 2.05 -27.74 34.05
C MET A 216 1.32 -28.28 35.30
N ASN A 217 0.64 -27.40 36.04
CA ASN A 217 -0.20 -27.77 37.18
C ASN A 217 -1.36 -28.65 36.73
N GLN A 218 -2.04 -28.32 35.63
CA GLN A 218 -3.13 -29.11 35.05
C GLN A 218 -2.65 -30.53 34.68
N LYS A 219 -1.46 -30.65 34.06
CA LYS A 219 -0.85 -31.96 33.76
C LYS A 219 -0.57 -32.76 35.03
N MET A 220 0.06 -32.13 36.03
CA MET A 220 0.34 -32.77 37.33
C MET A 220 -0.93 -33.24 38.04
N VAL A 221 -2.01 -32.46 38.01
CA VAL A 221 -3.31 -32.86 38.55
C VAL A 221 -3.86 -34.07 37.79
N ASN A 222 -3.92 -34.02 36.45
CA ASN A 222 -4.40 -35.14 35.64
C ASN A 222 -3.57 -36.41 35.84
N ASP A 223 -2.24 -36.30 35.95
CA ASP A 223 -1.33 -37.42 36.19
C ASP A 223 -1.53 -38.04 37.59
N LEU A 224 -1.80 -37.22 38.61
CA LEU A 224 -2.14 -37.67 39.96
C LEU A 224 -3.54 -38.31 40.02
N GLU A 225 -4.53 -37.73 39.33
CA GLU A 225 -5.87 -38.31 39.20
C GLU A 225 -5.82 -39.68 38.51
N ALA A 226 -5.06 -39.81 37.42
CA ALA A 226 -4.84 -41.09 36.74
C ALA A 226 -4.14 -42.12 37.63
N GLN A 227 -3.15 -41.71 38.43
CA GLN A 227 -2.52 -42.58 39.43
C GLN A 227 -3.49 -43.01 40.52
N VAL A 228 -4.32 -42.11 41.05
CA VAL A 228 -5.34 -42.42 42.06
C VAL A 228 -6.38 -43.39 41.50
N LEU A 229 -6.88 -43.17 40.29
CA LEU A 229 -7.82 -44.08 39.62
C LEU A 229 -7.21 -45.47 39.37
N SER A 230 -5.95 -45.53 38.93
CA SER A 230 -5.24 -46.80 38.75
C SER A 230 -5.03 -47.52 40.09
N MET A 231 -4.65 -46.80 41.16
CA MET A 231 -4.53 -47.39 42.49
C MET A 231 -5.89 -47.90 43.00
N GLN A 232 -6.98 -47.14 42.81
CA GLN A 232 -8.33 -47.59 43.16
C GLN A 232 -8.75 -48.86 42.40
N GLN A 233 -8.47 -48.94 41.09
CA GLN A 233 -8.72 -50.14 40.29
C GLN A 233 -7.91 -51.33 40.81
N THR A 234 -6.61 -51.18 41.06
CA THR A 234 -5.79 -52.28 41.58
C THR A 234 -6.19 -52.71 43.00
N ILE A 235 -6.72 -51.82 43.83
CA ILE A 235 -7.31 -52.18 45.14
C ILE A 235 -8.56 -53.01 44.93
N GLN A 236 -9.49 -52.59 44.06
CA GLN A 236 -10.71 -53.35 43.74
C GLN A 236 -10.40 -54.73 43.13
N GLU A 237 -9.42 -54.81 42.23
CA GLU A 237 -8.93 -56.08 41.68
C GLU A 237 -8.36 -56.97 42.78
N LEU A 238 -7.52 -56.46 43.68
CA LEU A 238 -6.96 -57.21 44.81
C LEU A 238 -8.01 -57.65 45.83
N GLU A 239 -9.05 -56.84 46.06
CA GLU A 239 -10.19 -57.19 46.91
C GLU A 239 -11.01 -58.34 46.28
N GLN A 240 -11.29 -58.28 44.98
CA GLN A 240 -11.94 -59.36 44.24
C GLN A 240 -11.08 -60.63 44.22
N ASP A 241 -9.76 -60.50 44.02
CA ASP A 241 -8.81 -61.60 44.06
C ASP A 241 -8.72 -62.23 45.46
N SER A 242 -8.83 -61.43 46.54
CA SER A 242 -8.88 -61.95 47.91
C SER A 242 -10.17 -62.74 48.14
N GLN A 243 -11.33 -62.16 47.78
CA GLN A 243 -12.63 -62.83 47.90
C GLN A 243 -12.67 -64.13 47.08
N ALA A 244 -12.14 -64.12 45.86
CA ALA A 244 -12.05 -65.32 45.01
C ALA A 244 -11.10 -66.37 45.60
N ARG A 245 -9.95 -65.97 46.16
CA ARG A 245 -9.03 -66.89 46.84
C ARG A 245 -9.61 -67.42 48.14
N GLU A 246 -10.36 -66.62 48.89
CA GLU A 246 -11.07 -67.05 50.10
C GLU A 246 -12.16 -68.07 49.76
N ALA A 247 -12.96 -67.83 48.71
CA ALA A 247 -13.94 -68.79 48.22
C ALA A 247 -13.29 -70.09 47.69
N LEU A 248 -12.18 -69.98 46.94
CA LEU A 248 -11.42 -71.16 46.48
C LEU A 248 -10.74 -71.90 47.64
N LEU A 249 -10.29 -71.20 48.69
CA LEU A 249 -9.74 -71.82 49.90
C LEU A 249 -10.83 -72.54 50.70
N GLN A 250 -12.04 -71.98 50.79
CA GLN A 250 -13.20 -72.65 51.39
C GLN A 250 -13.56 -73.91 50.59
N GLN A 251 -13.72 -73.81 49.27
CA GLN A 251 -13.97 -74.97 48.39
C GLN A 251 -12.84 -76.00 48.46
N ALA A 252 -11.58 -75.57 48.54
CA ALA A 252 -10.44 -76.46 48.68
C ALA A 252 -10.36 -77.10 50.08
N GLN A 253 -10.82 -76.43 51.14
CA GLN A 253 -10.96 -77.00 52.48
C GLN A 253 -12.11 -78.01 52.55
N GLU A 254 -13.24 -77.73 51.90
CA GLU A 254 -14.36 -78.65 51.74
C GLU A 254 -13.91 -79.89 50.94
N HIS A 255 -13.32 -79.70 49.76
CA HIS A 255 -12.77 -80.78 48.97
C HIS A 255 -11.61 -81.50 49.64
N LEU A 256 -10.76 -80.84 50.45
CA LEU A 256 -9.76 -81.54 51.26
C LEU A 256 -10.44 -82.38 52.35
N ALA A 257 -11.48 -81.88 53.03
CA ALA A 257 -12.23 -82.68 53.99
C ALA A 257 -12.98 -83.87 53.34
N GLU A 258 -13.44 -83.73 52.10
CA GLU A 258 -13.96 -84.83 51.29
C GLU A 258 -12.86 -85.79 50.83
N LYS A 259 -11.71 -85.26 50.41
CA LYS A 259 -10.58 -86.04 49.91
C LYS A 259 -9.84 -86.75 51.02
N ASP A 260 -9.72 -86.19 52.21
CA ASP A 260 -9.15 -86.84 53.39
C ASP A 260 -10.05 -87.97 53.89
N LYS A 261 -11.39 -87.84 53.75
CA LYS A 261 -12.31 -88.98 53.92
C LYS A 261 -12.07 -90.04 52.84
N GLN A 262 -12.10 -89.64 51.56
CA GLN A 262 -11.85 -90.56 50.44
C GLN A 262 -10.44 -91.16 50.47
N ILE A 263 -9.45 -90.50 51.04
CA ILE A 263 -8.07 -90.99 51.23
C ILE A 263 -8.03 -91.87 52.47
N GLY A 264 -8.80 -91.64 53.53
CA GLY A 264 -9.00 -92.64 54.58
C GLY A 264 -9.60 -93.94 54.04
N ASP A 265 -10.65 -93.83 53.22
CA ASP A 265 -11.29 -94.96 52.54
C ASP A 265 -10.34 -95.60 51.50
N LEU A 266 -9.65 -94.79 50.70
CA LEU A 266 -8.74 -95.25 49.67
C LEU A 266 -7.39 -95.70 50.21
N GLU A 267 -6.93 -95.28 51.38
CA GLU A 267 -5.74 -95.81 52.04
C GLU A 267 -6.06 -97.14 52.70
N ALA A 268 -7.28 -97.37 53.17
CA ALA A 268 -7.75 -98.72 53.47
C ALA A 268 -7.76 -99.59 52.19
N ASP A 269 -8.24 -99.05 51.07
CA ASP A 269 -8.21 -99.75 49.77
C ASP A 269 -6.83 -99.85 49.12
N VAL A 270 -5.89 -98.97 49.45
CA VAL A 270 -4.52 -98.93 48.91
C VAL A 270 -3.57 -99.69 49.82
N LEU A 271 -3.88 -99.88 51.10
CA LEU A 271 -3.33 -100.99 51.89
C LEU A 271 -3.80 -102.33 51.31
N ARG A 272 -5.04 -102.41 50.81
CA ARG A 272 -5.58 -103.58 50.08
C ARG A 272 -5.03 -103.74 48.65
N LEU A 273 -4.66 -102.67 47.94
CA LEU A 273 -4.23 -102.69 46.52
C LEU A 273 -2.72 -102.51 46.30
N LYS A 274 -1.95 -101.87 47.20
CA LYS A 274 -0.48 -102.01 47.26
C LYS A 274 -0.08 -103.40 47.76
N ALA A 275 -1.00 -104.14 48.37
CA ALA A 275 -0.87 -105.59 48.50
C ALA A 275 -1.08 -106.35 47.18
N GLN A 276 -1.39 -105.68 46.06
CA GLN A 276 -1.71 -106.31 44.77
C GLN A 276 -0.87 -105.85 43.56
N THR A 277 -0.54 -104.56 43.35
CA THR A 277 0.29 -104.15 42.18
C THR A 277 0.94 -102.76 42.27
N GLY A 278 1.92 -102.49 41.40
CA GLY A 278 2.53 -101.16 41.18
C GLY A 278 3.11 -101.02 39.77
N ASP A 279 2.75 -99.92 39.08
CA ASP A 279 2.91 -99.79 37.62
C ASP A 279 3.94 -98.74 37.19
N ALA A 280 4.80 -99.09 36.23
CA ALA A 280 5.80 -98.20 35.63
C ALA A 280 5.36 -97.62 34.26
N GLU A 281 4.34 -98.18 33.62
CA GLU A 281 3.95 -97.81 32.25
C GLU A 281 3.21 -96.47 32.16
N THR A 282 2.43 -96.12 33.18
CA THR A 282 1.73 -94.82 33.33
C THR A 282 2.71 -93.65 33.29
N ILE A 283 3.89 -93.80 33.90
CA ILE A 283 4.97 -92.80 33.93
C ILE A 283 5.53 -92.52 32.52
N ALA A 284 5.48 -93.51 31.62
CA ALA A 284 6.00 -93.37 30.26
C ALA A 284 5.06 -92.55 29.36
N VAL A 285 3.73 -92.69 29.54
CA VAL A 285 2.70 -91.93 28.80
C VAL A 285 2.75 -90.46 29.18
N ILE A 286 2.76 -90.16 30.49
CA ILE A 286 2.81 -88.78 31.04
C ILE A 286 4.02 -88.01 30.48
N ARG A 287 5.18 -88.66 30.28
CA ARG A 287 6.37 -88.02 29.71
C ARG A 287 6.19 -87.58 28.26
N ARG A 288 5.43 -88.32 27.42
CA ARG A 288 5.17 -87.93 26.04
C ARG A 288 4.29 -86.69 25.98
N GLU A 289 3.14 -86.72 26.65
CA GLU A 289 2.17 -85.62 26.63
C GLU A 289 2.76 -84.31 27.17
N LEU A 290 3.58 -84.40 28.23
CA LEU A 290 4.31 -83.24 28.75
C LEU A 290 5.28 -82.63 27.72
N THR A 291 5.90 -83.47 26.87
CA THR A 291 6.84 -83.01 25.84
C THR A 291 6.11 -82.26 24.72
N ASP A 292 4.95 -82.76 24.29
CA ASP A 292 4.14 -82.14 23.23
C ASP A 292 3.50 -80.83 23.71
N GLN A 293 3.04 -80.78 24.97
CA GLN A 293 2.56 -79.54 25.60
C GLN A 293 3.67 -78.47 25.66
N VAL A 294 4.90 -78.83 26.03
CA VAL A 294 6.04 -77.89 26.04
C VAL A 294 6.36 -77.35 24.63
N GLN A 295 6.25 -78.18 23.59
CA GLN A 295 6.40 -77.71 22.20
C GLN A 295 5.28 -76.75 21.80
N HIS A 296 4.03 -77.06 22.15
CA HIS A 296 2.89 -76.19 21.86
C HIS A 296 3.00 -74.84 22.57
N ILE A 297 3.37 -74.82 23.86
CA ILE A 297 3.60 -73.60 24.65
C ILE A 297 4.67 -72.72 23.98
N ARG A 298 5.82 -73.28 23.59
CA ARG A 298 6.86 -72.52 22.87
C ARG A 298 6.34 -71.92 21.55
N SER A 299 5.44 -72.62 20.86
CA SER A 299 4.82 -72.08 19.63
C SER A 299 3.87 -70.91 19.92
N LEU A 300 3.17 -70.93 21.07
CA LEU A 300 2.29 -69.83 21.50
C LEU A 300 3.12 -68.63 21.98
N GLU A 301 4.17 -68.87 22.78
CA GLU A 301 5.13 -67.84 23.20
C GLU A 301 5.74 -67.12 21.99
N ALA A 302 6.17 -67.86 20.96
CA ALA A 302 6.73 -67.28 19.73
C ALA A 302 5.70 -66.47 18.92
N ARG A 303 4.41 -66.85 18.91
CA ARG A 303 3.34 -66.05 18.27
C ARG A 303 3.03 -64.80 19.09
N ASN A 304 2.93 -64.92 20.41
CA ASN A 304 2.65 -63.82 21.33
C ASN A 304 3.77 -62.76 21.26
N ALA A 305 5.04 -63.18 21.22
CA ALA A 305 6.18 -62.29 21.01
C ALA A 305 6.10 -61.49 19.68
N LYS A 306 5.67 -62.14 18.59
CA LYS A 306 5.46 -61.46 17.29
C LYS A 306 4.31 -60.46 17.36
N GLN A 307 3.17 -60.86 17.92
CA GLN A 307 2.01 -59.98 18.13
C GLN A 307 2.35 -58.79 19.04
N HIS A 308 3.17 -58.97 20.07
CA HIS A 308 3.67 -57.86 20.90
C HIS A 308 4.60 -56.91 20.13
N ALA A 309 5.46 -57.43 19.25
CA ALA A 309 6.29 -56.58 18.38
C ALA A 309 5.42 -55.76 17.41
N GLU A 310 4.43 -56.39 16.78
CA GLU A 310 3.46 -55.72 15.88
C GLU A 310 2.63 -54.67 16.64
N LEU A 311 2.08 -55.01 17.82
CA LEU A 311 1.35 -54.05 18.66
C LEU A 311 2.23 -52.89 19.14
N SER A 312 3.50 -53.15 19.46
CA SER A 312 4.45 -52.10 19.82
C SER A 312 4.71 -51.15 18.64
N HIS A 313 4.90 -51.70 17.44
CA HIS A 313 5.09 -50.92 16.22
C HIS A 313 3.84 -50.11 15.83
N LEU A 314 2.65 -50.71 15.89
CA LEU A 314 1.38 -50.02 15.65
C LEU A 314 1.12 -48.90 16.67
N ARG A 315 1.47 -49.11 17.95
CA ARG A 315 1.41 -48.05 18.98
C ARG A 315 2.38 -46.90 18.72
N GLN A 316 3.57 -47.17 18.16
CA GLN A 316 4.51 -46.13 17.74
C GLN A 316 3.98 -45.34 16.53
N ILE A 317 3.41 -46.02 15.53
CA ILE A 317 2.77 -45.37 14.39
C ILE A 317 1.57 -44.52 14.84
N HIS A 318 0.72 -45.04 15.73
CA HIS A 318 -0.45 -44.30 16.22
C HIS A 318 -0.05 -42.99 16.88
N LYS A 319 0.98 -43.00 17.75
CA LYS A 319 1.55 -41.78 18.35
C LYS A 319 2.07 -40.78 17.32
N ALA A 320 2.72 -41.25 16.25
CA ALA A 320 3.16 -40.38 15.17
C ALA A 320 1.98 -39.79 14.38
N VAL A 321 0.91 -40.56 14.17
CA VAL A 321 -0.33 -40.09 13.54
C VAL A 321 -1.06 -39.07 14.43
N GLU A 322 -1.16 -39.30 15.75
CA GLU A 322 -1.73 -38.36 16.72
C GLU A 322 -1.02 -37.00 16.65
N VAL A 323 0.32 -36.97 16.67
CA VAL A 323 1.10 -35.73 16.51
C VAL A 323 0.82 -35.04 15.18
N VAL A 324 0.79 -35.76 14.06
CA VAL A 324 0.46 -35.18 12.74
C VAL A 324 -0.99 -34.67 12.68
N GLU A 325 -1.93 -35.31 13.37
CA GLU A 325 -3.30 -34.81 13.50
C GLU A 325 -3.38 -33.55 14.38
N GLU A 326 -2.62 -33.45 15.45
CA GLU A 326 -2.51 -32.24 16.28
C GLU A 326 -1.87 -31.08 15.51
N GLU A 327 -0.79 -31.34 14.77
CA GLU A 327 -0.18 -30.37 13.85
C GLU A 327 -1.17 -29.91 12.78
N LYS A 328 -1.91 -30.85 12.17
CA LYS A 328 -2.97 -30.54 11.20
C LYS A 328 -4.07 -29.68 11.83
N ARG A 329 -4.58 -30.02 13.02
CA ARG A 329 -5.58 -29.22 13.75
C ARG A 329 -5.05 -27.81 14.09
N SER A 330 -3.77 -27.71 14.45
CA SER A 330 -3.09 -26.42 14.70
C SER A 330 -2.97 -25.57 13.43
N LEU A 331 -2.56 -26.18 12.31
CA LEU A 331 -2.49 -25.51 11.01
C LEU A 331 -3.87 -25.10 10.47
N GLN A 332 -4.90 -25.91 10.68
CA GLN A 332 -6.29 -25.57 10.33
C GLN A 332 -6.77 -24.35 11.12
N ARG A 333 -6.60 -24.32 12.44
CA ARG A 333 -6.94 -23.13 13.27
C ARG A 333 -6.16 -21.88 12.85
N LYS A 334 -4.88 -22.02 12.47
CA LYS A 334 -4.06 -20.90 11.96
C LYS A 334 -4.56 -20.40 10.60
N LEU A 335 -5.02 -21.29 9.73
CA LEU A 335 -5.63 -20.93 8.45
C LEU A 335 -6.97 -20.21 8.63
N GLU A 336 -7.84 -20.73 9.51
CA GLU A 336 -9.12 -20.11 9.88
C GLU A 336 -8.91 -18.72 10.48
N ALA A 337 -7.93 -18.55 11.37
CA ALA A 337 -7.56 -17.26 11.93
C ALA A 337 -6.99 -16.29 10.87
N ALA A 338 -6.17 -16.78 9.93
CA ALA A 338 -5.67 -15.97 8.83
C ALA A 338 -6.80 -15.51 7.89
N GLN A 339 -7.78 -16.38 7.60
CA GLN A 339 -8.96 -16.05 6.79
C GLN A 339 -9.85 -15.02 7.49
N ALA A 340 -10.05 -15.13 8.81
CA ALA A 340 -10.76 -14.11 9.59
C ALA A 340 -10.05 -12.75 9.52
N LEU A 341 -8.72 -12.72 9.72
CA LEU A 341 -7.92 -11.50 9.56
C LEU A 341 -7.99 -10.93 8.13
N GLU A 342 -8.02 -11.76 7.08
CA GLU A 342 -8.21 -11.29 5.70
C GLU A 342 -9.58 -10.61 5.51
N THR A 343 -10.65 -11.11 6.14
CA THR A 343 -11.97 -10.46 6.10
C THR A 343 -11.99 -9.13 6.86
N GLU A 344 -11.46 -9.08 8.09
CA GLU A 344 -11.33 -7.83 8.87
C GLU A 344 -10.50 -6.78 8.12
N LEU A 345 -9.39 -7.20 7.50
CA LEU A 345 -8.50 -6.32 6.74
C LEU A 345 -9.19 -5.81 5.46
N ALA A 346 -10.05 -6.62 4.81
CA ALA A 346 -10.88 -6.17 3.71
C ALA A 346 -11.93 -5.13 4.16
N GLU A 347 -12.61 -5.36 5.28
CA GLU A 347 -13.56 -4.40 5.87
C GLU A 347 -12.89 -3.08 6.25
N VAL A 348 -11.74 -3.13 6.95
CA VAL A 348 -10.96 -1.94 7.32
C VAL A 348 -10.45 -1.20 6.08
N ARG A 349 -10.05 -1.89 5.01
CA ARG A 349 -9.71 -1.25 3.73
C ARG A 349 -10.89 -0.49 3.13
N ILE A 350 -12.09 -1.09 3.13
CA ILE A 350 -13.32 -0.45 2.64
C ILE A 350 -13.70 0.76 3.52
N GLN A 351 -13.61 0.63 4.85
CA GLN A 351 -13.83 1.75 5.77
C GLN A 351 -12.83 2.89 5.53
N ARG A 352 -11.54 2.58 5.36
CA ARG A 352 -10.51 3.57 5.06
C ARG A 352 -10.77 4.27 3.73
N GLN A 353 -11.17 3.54 2.69
CA GLN A 353 -11.55 4.11 1.40
C GLN A 353 -12.75 5.05 1.53
N ARG A 354 -13.81 4.65 2.26
CA ARG A 354 -14.97 5.53 2.52
C ARG A 354 -14.57 6.81 3.24
N LEU A 355 -13.74 6.73 4.29
CA LEU A 355 -13.24 7.90 5.02
C LEU A 355 -12.31 8.76 4.16
N GLU A 356 -11.52 8.16 3.26
CA GLU A 356 -10.68 8.88 2.28
C GLU A 356 -11.54 9.61 1.24
N ASP A 357 -12.59 8.98 0.71
CA ASP A 357 -13.54 9.55 -0.24
C ASP A 357 -14.39 10.66 0.42
N GLU A 358 -14.89 10.45 1.65
CA GLU A 358 -15.57 11.47 2.45
C GLU A 358 -14.65 12.66 2.69
N ARG A 359 -13.41 12.44 3.15
CA ARG A 359 -12.45 13.52 3.35
C ARG A 359 -12.18 14.25 2.04
N LEU A 360 -12.03 13.55 0.92
CA LEU A 360 -11.82 14.17 -0.39
C LEU A 360 -13.03 14.99 -0.83
N ALA A 361 -14.26 14.50 -0.61
CA ALA A 361 -15.49 15.22 -0.90
C ALA A 361 -15.60 16.50 -0.05
N TRP A 362 -15.36 16.41 1.27
CA TRP A 362 -15.33 17.59 2.15
C TRP A 362 -14.22 18.58 1.77
N THR A 363 -13.02 18.12 1.42
CA THR A 363 -11.96 19.04 0.96
C THR A 363 -12.27 19.65 -0.40
N GLY A 364 -12.96 18.93 -1.30
CA GLY A 364 -13.41 19.46 -2.58
C GLY A 364 -14.47 20.54 -2.40
N TYR A 365 -15.48 20.27 -1.58
CA TYR A 365 -16.54 21.20 -1.20
C TYR A 365 -15.96 22.50 -0.58
N LEU A 366 -15.08 22.38 0.42
CA LEU A 366 -14.42 23.52 1.05
C LEU A 366 -13.49 24.28 0.09
N GLN A 367 -12.90 23.60 -0.91
CA GLN A 367 -12.08 24.25 -1.93
C GLN A 367 -12.92 24.98 -2.99
N SER A 368 -14.11 24.47 -3.34
CA SER A 368 -15.05 25.21 -4.21
C SER A 368 -15.61 26.45 -3.51
N GLU A 369 -16.06 26.35 -2.25
CA GLU A 369 -16.49 27.52 -1.47
C GLU A 369 -15.37 28.56 -1.32
N ALA A 370 -14.12 28.11 -1.13
CA ALA A 370 -12.97 29.00 -1.05
C ALA A 370 -12.59 29.67 -2.38
N SER A 371 -13.01 29.14 -3.55
CA SER A 371 -12.64 29.69 -4.86
C SER A 371 -13.58 30.80 -5.36
N ASP A 372 -14.87 30.75 -5.02
CA ASP A 372 -15.85 31.76 -5.46
C ASP A 372 -16.00 32.94 -4.48
N GLY A 373 -15.35 32.89 -3.31
CA GLY A 373 -15.30 34.00 -2.35
C GLY A 373 -16.62 34.31 -1.62
N MET A 374 -17.69 33.59 -1.96
CA MET A 374 -18.96 33.53 -1.25
C MET A 374 -19.13 32.13 -0.70
N MET A 375 -19.35 31.98 0.61
CA MET A 375 -19.93 30.75 1.15
C MET A 375 -21.35 30.63 0.60
N GLU A 376 -21.67 29.55 -0.12
CA GLU A 376 -23.06 29.29 -0.55
C GLU A 376 -24.00 29.09 0.65
N PHE A 377 -23.45 28.73 1.82
CA PHE A 377 -24.20 28.46 3.04
C PHE A 377 -23.57 29.14 4.27
N ASP A 378 -24.09 30.30 4.66
CA ASP A 378 -23.70 31.05 5.86
C ASP A 378 -23.94 30.32 7.21
N SER A 379 -24.58 29.15 7.20
CA SER A 379 -24.93 28.40 8.41
C SER A 379 -25.04 26.88 8.14
N PRO A 380 -24.61 26.01 9.08
CA PRO A 380 -24.87 24.57 9.02
C PRO A 380 -26.37 24.22 8.89
N GLU A 381 -27.26 25.10 9.36
CA GLU A 381 -28.71 24.91 9.18
C GLU A 381 -29.12 25.11 7.71
N ALA A 382 -28.45 25.99 6.97
CA ALA A 382 -28.70 26.19 5.54
C ALA A 382 -28.25 24.96 4.73
N VAL A 383 -27.08 24.38 5.06
CA VAL A 383 -26.62 23.10 4.48
C VAL A 383 -27.61 21.97 4.78
N ALA A 384 -28.11 21.88 6.02
CA ALA A 384 -29.10 20.86 6.40
C ALA A 384 -30.44 21.04 5.64
N ARG A 385 -30.91 22.28 5.46
CA ARG A 385 -32.12 22.60 4.68
C ARG A 385 -31.93 22.27 3.20
N ALA A 386 -30.79 22.61 2.60
CA ALA A 386 -30.46 22.25 1.22
C ALA A 386 -30.36 20.74 1.02
N LEU A 387 -29.75 20.00 1.95
CA LEU A 387 -29.71 18.53 1.92
C LEU A 387 -31.11 17.91 2.01
N VAL A 388 -32.02 18.49 2.80
CA VAL A 388 -33.42 18.04 2.88
C VAL A 388 -34.18 18.36 1.60
N GLN A 389 -33.97 19.53 1.00
CA GLN A 389 -34.54 19.91 -0.30
C GLN A 389 -34.04 18.97 -1.41
N GLU A 390 -32.73 18.67 -1.47
CA GLU A 390 -32.19 17.74 -2.46
C GLU A 390 -32.64 16.30 -2.25
N ARG A 391 -32.80 15.85 -1.00
CA ARG A 391 -33.43 14.55 -0.71
C ARG A 391 -34.90 14.50 -1.16
N TYR A 392 -35.64 15.59 -1.01
CA TYR A 392 -37.01 15.69 -1.50
C TYR A 392 -37.07 15.74 -3.03
N ASN A 393 -36.19 16.51 -3.67
CA ASN A 393 -36.04 16.58 -5.12
C ASN A 393 -35.69 15.19 -5.69
N ALA A 394 -34.67 14.52 -5.15
CA ALA A 394 -34.28 13.17 -5.54
C ALA A 394 -35.40 12.15 -5.35
N ALA A 395 -36.13 12.18 -4.22
CA ALA A 395 -37.29 11.32 -4.02
C ALA A 395 -38.39 11.58 -5.07
N SER A 396 -38.70 12.84 -5.37
CA SER A 396 -39.69 13.20 -6.39
C SER A 396 -39.27 12.83 -7.81
N LEU A 397 -37.96 12.83 -8.10
CA LEU A 397 -37.42 12.36 -9.39
C LEU A 397 -37.48 10.84 -9.48
N VAL A 398 -37.19 10.11 -8.39
CA VAL A 398 -37.35 8.65 -8.34
C VAL A 398 -38.82 8.23 -8.47
N GLU A 399 -39.75 8.97 -7.86
CA GLU A 399 -41.19 8.76 -8.03
C GLU A 399 -41.61 8.96 -9.50
N ARG A 400 -41.20 10.06 -10.14
CA ARG A 400 -41.45 10.32 -11.57
C ARG A 400 -40.82 9.28 -12.49
N LEU A 401 -39.61 8.81 -12.19
CA LEU A 401 -38.97 7.71 -12.93
C LEU A 401 -39.75 6.41 -12.74
N GLY A 402 -40.24 6.14 -11.52
CA GLY A 402 -41.13 5.01 -11.22
C GLY A 402 -42.49 5.07 -11.91
N GLU A 403 -42.99 6.27 -12.23
CA GLU A 403 -44.20 6.49 -13.03
C GLU A 403 -43.93 6.33 -14.54
N VAL A 404 -42.80 6.83 -15.04
CA VAL A 404 -42.44 6.78 -16.47
C VAL A 404 -41.99 5.39 -16.92
N GLN A 405 -41.29 4.63 -16.07
CA GLN A 405 -40.80 3.28 -16.41
C GLN A 405 -41.92 2.28 -16.82
N PRO A 406 -43.07 2.16 -16.11
CA PRO A 406 -44.17 1.32 -16.56
C PRO A 406 -44.87 1.88 -17.81
N GLN A 407 -44.93 3.20 -18.00
CA GLN A 407 -45.45 3.79 -19.25
C GLN A 407 -44.56 3.43 -20.45
N ILE A 408 -43.23 3.38 -20.27
CA ILE A 408 -42.30 2.88 -21.30
C ILE A 408 -42.52 1.38 -21.55
N ALA A 409 -42.66 0.57 -20.49
CA ALA A 409 -42.93 -0.87 -20.65
C ALA A 409 -44.25 -1.14 -21.40
N GLU A 410 -45.33 -0.41 -21.08
CA GLU A 410 -46.61 -0.47 -21.80
C GLU A 410 -46.45 -0.05 -23.27
N ARG A 411 -45.72 1.05 -23.54
CA ARG A 411 -45.39 1.49 -24.91
C ARG A 411 -44.62 0.40 -25.66
N ASP A 412 -43.65 -0.26 -25.04
CA ASP A 412 -42.86 -1.33 -25.64
C ASP A 412 -43.70 -2.59 -25.92
N GLU A 413 -44.65 -2.94 -25.06
CA GLU A 413 -45.60 -4.04 -25.31
C GLU A 413 -46.56 -3.71 -26.46
N ILE A 414 -47.03 -2.47 -26.55
CA ILE A 414 -47.82 -1.97 -27.68
C ILE A 414 -46.98 -2.00 -28.97
N ILE A 415 -45.71 -1.58 -28.93
CA ILE A 415 -44.81 -1.64 -30.09
C ILE A 415 -44.61 -3.11 -30.53
N LYS A 416 -44.32 -4.03 -29.60
CA LYS A 416 -44.15 -5.46 -29.90
C LYS A 416 -45.42 -6.09 -30.48
N SER A 417 -46.61 -5.72 -29.99
CA SER A 417 -47.86 -6.21 -30.57
C SER A 417 -48.11 -5.65 -31.98
N LEU A 418 -47.87 -4.36 -32.21
CA LEU A 418 -47.96 -3.74 -33.53
C LEU A 418 -46.90 -4.28 -34.52
N GLU A 419 -45.68 -4.59 -34.06
CA GLU A 419 -44.65 -5.24 -34.88
C GLU A 419 -45.03 -6.69 -35.23
N LYS A 420 -45.62 -7.42 -34.27
CA LYS A 420 -46.16 -8.75 -34.52
C LYS A 420 -47.31 -8.69 -35.53
N ASP A 421 -48.23 -7.75 -35.41
CA ASP A 421 -49.32 -7.56 -36.36
C ASP A 421 -48.83 -7.10 -37.73
N LYS A 422 -47.84 -6.21 -37.78
CA LYS A 422 -47.15 -5.84 -39.03
C LYS A 422 -46.47 -7.05 -39.68
N SER A 423 -45.83 -7.94 -38.92
CA SER A 423 -45.22 -9.16 -39.46
C SER A 423 -46.28 -10.17 -39.93
N ASN A 424 -47.40 -10.30 -39.21
CA ASN A 424 -48.56 -11.10 -39.61
C ASN A 424 -49.19 -10.57 -40.91
N LEU A 425 -49.42 -9.26 -41.01
CA LEU A 425 -49.94 -8.59 -42.21
C LEU A 425 -48.97 -8.70 -43.38
N ASN A 426 -47.67 -8.53 -43.15
CA ASN A 426 -46.65 -8.77 -44.19
C ASN A 426 -46.66 -10.23 -44.65
N ALA A 427 -46.79 -11.21 -43.75
CA ALA A 427 -46.93 -12.62 -44.11
C ALA A 427 -48.25 -12.92 -44.86
N GLN A 428 -49.33 -12.20 -44.55
CA GLN A 428 -50.59 -12.28 -45.33
C GLN A 428 -50.43 -11.63 -46.71
N ILE A 429 -49.73 -10.49 -46.83
CA ILE A 429 -49.42 -9.83 -48.09
C ILE A 429 -48.52 -10.72 -48.96
N GLU A 430 -47.49 -11.35 -48.40
CA GLU A 430 -46.66 -12.35 -49.08
C GLU A 430 -47.52 -13.52 -49.58
N LYS A 431 -48.39 -14.09 -48.72
CA LYS A 431 -49.35 -15.14 -49.12
C LYS A 431 -50.28 -14.69 -50.24
N LEU A 432 -50.79 -13.45 -50.21
CA LEU A 432 -51.65 -12.88 -51.24
C LEU A 432 -50.90 -12.54 -52.54
N LYS A 433 -49.60 -12.21 -52.48
CA LYS A 433 -48.72 -12.06 -53.67
C LYS A 433 -48.38 -13.41 -54.29
N THR A 434 -48.18 -14.45 -53.49
CA THR A 434 -47.91 -15.81 -53.96
C THR A 434 -49.16 -16.54 -54.44
N THR A 435 -50.34 -16.13 -53.96
CA THR A 435 -51.63 -16.51 -54.56
C THR A 435 -51.77 -15.79 -55.90
N PRO A 436 -51.94 -16.48 -57.04
CA PRO A 436 -52.02 -15.82 -58.33
C PRO A 436 -53.30 -14.99 -58.47
N ALA A 437 -53.20 -13.68 -58.25
CA ALA A 437 -54.24 -12.73 -58.60
C ALA A 437 -54.53 -12.78 -60.11
N PRO A 438 -55.79 -12.59 -60.56
CA PRO A 438 -56.14 -12.66 -61.98
C PRO A 438 -55.32 -11.65 -62.79
N ALA A 439 -54.70 -12.13 -63.87
CA ALA A 439 -53.69 -11.42 -64.69
C ALA A 439 -54.25 -10.26 -65.56
N THR A 440 -55.31 -9.60 -65.09
CA THR A 440 -56.00 -8.47 -65.72
C THR A 440 -55.56 -7.13 -65.11
N ALA A 441 -55.42 -7.04 -63.77
CA ALA A 441 -55.06 -5.80 -63.08
C ALA A 441 -53.62 -5.33 -63.39
N GLY A 442 -52.63 -6.22 -63.24
CA GLY A 442 -51.22 -5.89 -63.53
C GLY A 442 -50.96 -5.55 -65.01
N ARG A 443 -51.72 -6.15 -65.94
CA ARG A 443 -51.64 -5.79 -67.38
C ARG A 443 -52.24 -4.42 -67.69
N ALA A 444 -53.26 -3.99 -66.94
CA ALA A 444 -53.84 -2.65 -67.08
C ALA A 444 -52.87 -1.57 -66.55
N GLN A 445 -52.28 -1.79 -65.37
CA GLN A 445 -51.28 -0.89 -64.80
C GLN A 445 -50.02 -0.79 -65.68
N ALA A 446 -49.45 -1.92 -66.12
CA ALA A 446 -48.30 -1.91 -67.03
C ALA A 446 -48.60 -1.26 -68.40
N ARG A 447 -49.85 -1.29 -68.87
CA ARG A 447 -50.28 -0.54 -70.07
C ARG A 447 -50.33 0.97 -69.81
N LEU A 448 -50.91 1.40 -68.69
CA LEU A 448 -50.97 2.82 -68.31
C LEU A 448 -49.59 3.42 -68.03
N GLU A 449 -48.70 2.70 -67.34
CA GLU A 449 -47.32 3.14 -67.13
C GLU A 449 -46.54 3.24 -68.44
N ARG A 450 -46.72 2.27 -69.36
CA ARG A 450 -46.09 2.33 -70.69
C ARG A 450 -46.65 3.47 -71.54
N GLN A 451 -47.94 3.76 -71.46
CA GLN A 451 -48.54 4.94 -72.10
C GLN A 451 -48.00 6.26 -71.51
N ARG A 452 -47.90 6.36 -70.17
CA ARG A 452 -47.31 7.52 -69.49
C ARG A 452 -45.85 7.73 -69.89
N LEU A 453 -45.04 6.68 -69.91
CA LEU A 453 -43.63 6.75 -70.31
C LEU A 453 -43.45 7.10 -71.79
N LEU A 454 -44.35 6.64 -72.67
CA LEU A 454 -44.35 7.05 -74.07
C LEU A 454 -44.73 8.53 -74.21
N ALA A 455 -45.79 8.99 -73.55
CA ALA A 455 -46.21 10.40 -73.59
C ALA A 455 -45.15 11.35 -72.99
N VAL A 456 -44.48 10.97 -71.90
CA VAL A 456 -43.35 11.77 -71.36
C VAL A 456 -42.20 11.84 -72.35
N LYS A 457 -41.81 10.72 -72.96
CA LYS A 457 -40.76 10.70 -73.99
C LYS A 457 -41.16 11.44 -75.27
N GLU A 458 -42.44 11.45 -75.61
CA GLU A 458 -42.97 12.23 -76.73
C GLU A 458 -42.93 13.73 -76.42
N VAL A 459 -43.27 14.16 -75.20
CA VAL A 459 -43.09 15.57 -74.77
C VAL A 459 -41.62 15.96 -74.69
N GLU A 460 -40.74 15.09 -74.19
CA GLU A 460 -39.28 15.31 -74.19
C GLU A 460 -38.72 15.38 -75.62
N TYR A 461 -39.19 14.50 -76.53
CA TYR A 461 -38.80 14.50 -77.93
C TYR A 461 -39.31 15.73 -78.67
N LEU A 462 -40.57 16.14 -78.48
CA LEU A 462 -41.13 17.35 -79.06
C LEU A 462 -40.42 18.62 -78.55
N ARG A 463 -40.06 18.66 -77.25
CA ARG A 463 -39.23 19.74 -76.69
C ARG A 463 -37.81 19.74 -77.24
N ALA A 464 -37.22 18.56 -77.43
CA ALA A 464 -35.90 18.43 -78.05
C ALA A 464 -35.93 18.76 -79.55
N GLN A 465 -37.03 18.46 -80.25
CA GLN A 465 -37.25 18.86 -81.65
C GLN A 465 -37.45 20.36 -81.78
N LEU A 466 -38.29 20.99 -80.94
CA LEU A 466 -38.41 22.45 -80.91
C LEU A 466 -37.05 23.10 -80.65
N LYS A 467 -36.32 22.64 -79.63
CA LYS A 467 -34.97 23.16 -79.33
C LYS A 467 -33.93 22.85 -80.42
N ALA A 468 -34.14 21.80 -81.22
CA ALA A 468 -33.30 21.49 -82.38
C ALA A 468 -33.69 22.35 -83.58
N PHE A 469 -34.96 22.66 -83.79
CA PHE A 469 -35.40 23.66 -84.79
C PHE A 469 -34.91 25.05 -84.41
N ASP A 470 -35.01 25.47 -83.15
CA ASP A 470 -34.43 26.74 -82.66
C ASP A 470 -32.91 26.79 -82.96
N ALA A 471 -32.19 25.68 -82.79
CA ALA A 471 -30.77 25.57 -83.06
C ALA A 471 -30.40 25.40 -84.56
N GLU A 472 -31.27 24.82 -85.38
CA GLU A 472 -31.11 24.71 -86.84
C GLU A 472 -31.47 26.04 -87.53
N ASP A 473 -32.49 26.76 -87.06
CA ASP A 473 -32.81 28.14 -87.46
C ASP A 473 -31.67 29.11 -87.08
N GLU A 474 -31.03 28.90 -85.92
CA GLU A 474 -29.80 29.62 -85.50
C GLU A 474 -28.60 29.36 -86.42
N THR A 475 -28.53 28.21 -87.10
CA THR A 475 -27.31 27.76 -87.81
C THR A 475 -27.41 27.69 -89.33
N PHE A 476 -28.61 27.61 -89.91
CA PHE A 476 -28.82 27.46 -91.36
C PHE A 476 -29.65 28.56 -92.03
N ASP A 477 -30.45 29.35 -91.31
CA ASP A 477 -31.34 30.37 -91.90
C ASP A 477 -31.12 31.79 -91.30
N THR A 478 -29.85 32.19 -91.23
CA THR A 478 -29.37 33.46 -90.59
C THR A 478 -29.93 34.76 -91.20
N GLU A 479 -30.58 34.71 -92.37
CA GLU A 479 -31.26 35.87 -92.97
C GLU A 479 -32.72 36.05 -92.49
N LYS A 480 -33.26 35.13 -91.68
CA LYS A 480 -34.58 35.26 -91.03
C LYS A 480 -34.59 35.06 -89.53
N TYR A 481 -33.47 34.63 -88.95
CA TYR A 481 -33.24 34.62 -87.51
C TYR A 481 -33.15 36.07 -86.95
N ASP A 482 -34.31 36.72 -86.82
CA ASP A 482 -34.45 37.96 -86.07
C ASP A 482 -34.17 37.67 -84.59
N GLN A 483 -32.93 37.86 -84.15
CA GLN A 483 -32.57 37.89 -82.73
C GLN A 483 -33.53 38.80 -81.94
N LYS A 484 -33.92 39.93 -82.54
CA LYS A 484 -34.92 40.85 -82.00
C LYS A 484 -36.31 40.24 -81.81
N LYS A 485 -36.70 39.21 -82.57
CA LYS A 485 -37.96 38.47 -82.37
C LYS A 485 -37.81 37.40 -81.29
N VAL A 486 -36.66 36.73 -81.20
CA VAL A 486 -36.36 35.80 -80.10
C VAL A 486 -36.30 36.55 -78.76
N ASP A 487 -35.57 37.67 -78.73
CA ASP A 487 -35.54 38.60 -77.60
C ASP A 487 -36.96 39.10 -77.28
N ARG A 488 -37.73 39.55 -78.28
CA ARG A 488 -39.12 40.00 -78.11
C ARG A 488 -40.06 38.91 -77.62
N ILE A 489 -39.88 37.66 -78.03
CA ILE A 489 -40.63 36.52 -77.52
C ILE A 489 -40.23 36.27 -76.06
N SER A 490 -38.94 36.32 -75.71
CA SER A 490 -38.49 36.21 -74.32
C SER A 490 -38.97 37.38 -73.44
N GLU A 491 -39.07 38.59 -74.00
CA GLU A 491 -39.67 39.76 -73.34
C GLU A 491 -41.16 39.59 -73.16
N LEU A 492 -41.88 39.05 -74.16
CA LEU A 492 -43.31 38.78 -74.07
C LEU A 492 -43.61 37.60 -73.14
N GLU A 493 -42.75 36.60 -73.06
CA GLU A 493 -42.83 35.50 -72.10
C GLU A 493 -42.60 36.02 -70.67
N LYS A 494 -41.57 36.85 -70.46
CA LYS A 494 -41.38 37.58 -69.18
C LYS A 494 -42.58 38.44 -68.85
N LEU A 495 -43.11 39.23 -69.80
CA LEU A 495 -44.29 40.08 -69.57
C LEU A 495 -45.54 39.24 -69.29
N VAL A 496 -45.67 38.06 -69.89
CA VAL A 496 -46.76 37.10 -69.62
C VAL A 496 -46.59 36.42 -68.26
N ASP A 497 -45.36 36.20 -67.80
CA ASP A 497 -45.07 35.70 -66.46
C ASP A 497 -45.26 36.80 -65.40
N GLU A 498 -44.81 38.03 -65.65
CA GLU A 498 -45.14 39.24 -64.87
C GLU A 498 -46.66 39.45 -64.80
N TYR A 499 -47.39 39.30 -65.91
CA TYR A 499 -48.87 39.35 -65.87
C TYR A 499 -49.49 38.16 -65.14
N LYS A 500 -48.88 36.97 -65.12
CA LYS A 500 -49.36 35.86 -64.26
C LYS A 500 -49.10 36.16 -62.79
N GLU A 501 -47.96 36.77 -62.46
CA GLU A 501 -47.62 37.20 -61.10
C GLU A 501 -48.54 38.33 -60.65
N GLU A 502 -48.80 39.35 -61.48
CA GLU A 502 -49.78 40.41 -61.22
C GLU A 502 -51.21 39.86 -61.12
N VAL A 503 -51.63 38.93 -61.99
CA VAL A 503 -52.95 38.29 -61.87
C VAL A 503 -53.03 37.43 -60.60
N GLN A 504 -51.96 36.73 -60.20
CA GLN A 504 -51.92 36.02 -58.91
C GLN A 504 -51.95 37.00 -57.73
N ALA A 505 -51.23 38.11 -57.80
CA ALA A 505 -51.25 39.17 -56.79
C ALA A 505 -52.64 39.80 -56.67
N LEU A 506 -53.26 40.19 -57.79
CA LEU A 506 -54.64 40.71 -57.84
C LEU A 506 -55.68 39.67 -57.43
N HIS A 507 -55.46 38.37 -57.68
CA HIS A 507 -56.35 37.31 -57.21
C HIS A 507 -56.19 37.06 -55.70
N ASN A 508 -54.98 37.20 -55.17
CA ASN A 508 -54.73 37.19 -53.72
C ASN A 508 -55.31 38.45 -53.06
N GLU A 509 -55.16 39.63 -53.66
CA GLU A 509 -55.75 40.88 -53.19
C GLU A 509 -57.28 40.81 -53.22
N LEU A 510 -57.89 40.30 -54.31
CA LEU A 510 -59.32 40.01 -54.37
C LEU A 510 -59.75 38.98 -53.33
N ALA A 511 -58.99 37.91 -53.11
CA ALA A 511 -59.29 36.96 -52.03
C ALA A 511 -59.21 37.61 -50.63
N THR A 512 -58.29 38.55 -50.39
CA THR A 512 -58.24 39.35 -49.15
C THR A 512 -59.33 40.42 -49.06
N ALA A 513 -59.83 40.95 -50.19
CA ALA A 513 -60.91 41.92 -50.26
C ALA A 513 -62.30 41.25 -50.12
N GLU A 514 -62.52 40.09 -50.74
CA GLU A 514 -63.74 39.28 -50.61
C GLU A 514 -63.86 38.68 -49.20
N SER A 515 -62.75 38.35 -48.55
CA SER A 515 -62.74 37.94 -47.13
C SER A 515 -62.92 39.10 -46.14
N SER A 516 -62.80 40.36 -46.58
CA SER A 516 -63.03 41.56 -45.73
C SER A 516 -64.29 42.37 -46.08
N SER A 517 -64.98 42.10 -47.20
CA SER A 517 -66.15 42.87 -47.68
C SER A 517 -67.53 42.25 -47.37
N HIS A 518 -67.60 41.05 -46.77
CA HIS A 518 -68.87 40.47 -46.31
C HIS A 518 -69.18 40.80 -44.84
N GLY A 519 -69.57 42.06 -44.62
CA GLY A 519 -69.86 42.65 -43.30
C GLY A 519 -71.17 43.46 -43.20
N VAL A 520 -72.28 42.97 -43.77
CA VAL A 520 -73.64 43.49 -43.49
C VAL A 520 -74.61 42.29 -43.34
N PRO A 521 -75.52 42.26 -42.35
CA PRO A 521 -76.24 41.04 -41.98
C PRO A 521 -77.64 40.90 -42.59
N GLU A 522 -77.92 39.78 -43.26
CA GLU A 522 -79.28 39.23 -43.40
C GLU A 522 -79.26 37.68 -43.37
N PRO A 523 -80.35 37.01 -42.94
CA PRO A 523 -80.30 35.60 -42.55
C PRO A 523 -80.62 34.63 -43.70
N ALA A 524 -79.69 33.73 -44.02
CA ALA A 524 -79.97 32.56 -44.86
C ALA A 524 -79.22 31.31 -44.32
N VAL A 525 -79.89 30.17 -44.38
CA VAL A 525 -79.46 28.92 -43.73
C VAL A 525 -78.45 28.15 -44.60
N GLY A 526 -77.30 27.82 -44.02
CA GLY A 526 -76.53 26.62 -44.37
C GLY A 526 -75.53 26.72 -45.53
N SER A 527 -74.31 27.15 -45.24
CA SER A 527 -73.11 26.58 -45.87
C SER A 527 -71.90 26.66 -44.93
N LYS A 528 -70.96 25.71 -45.06
CA LYS A 528 -69.79 25.60 -44.18
C LYS A 528 -68.77 26.70 -44.49
N ARG A 529 -68.39 27.51 -43.51
CA ARG A 529 -67.21 28.40 -43.63
C ARG A 529 -65.95 27.56 -43.80
N THR A 530 -65.15 27.90 -44.81
CA THR A 530 -63.78 27.44 -45.00
C THR A 530 -62.92 27.95 -43.84
N ARG A 531 -62.36 27.01 -43.06
CA ARG A 531 -61.51 27.26 -41.89
C ARG A 531 -60.42 26.20 -41.93
N ALA A 532 -59.36 26.47 -42.69
CA ALA A 532 -58.35 25.45 -43.05
C ALA A 532 -56.93 26.01 -43.24
N THR A 533 -56.77 27.27 -43.68
CA THR A 533 -55.47 27.91 -43.87
C THR A 533 -54.86 28.36 -42.54
N ASP A 534 -55.59 29.18 -41.78
CA ASP A 534 -55.09 29.82 -40.56
C ASP A 534 -54.81 28.80 -39.43
N GLU A 535 -55.55 27.68 -39.41
CA GLU A 535 -55.28 26.59 -38.46
C GLU A 535 -53.99 25.85 -38.80
N SER A 536 -53.68 25.64 -40.09
CA SER A 536 -52.42 24.99 -40.51
C SER A 536 -51.19 25.83 -40.18
N GLU A 537 -51.24 27.14 -40.43
CA GLU A 537 -50.12 28.04 -40.08
C GLU A 537 -49.96 28.19 -38.56
N SER A 538 -51.07 28.28 -37.82
CA SER A 538 -51.06 28.28 -36.35
C SER A 538 -50.49 26.99 -35.77
N GLU A 539 -50.82 25.83 -36.34
CA GLU A 539 -50.24 24.53 -35.97
C GLU A 539 -48.74 24.45 -36.28
N GLN A 540 -48.31 24.90 -37.47
CA GLN A 540 -46.89 24.94 -37.84
C GLN A 540 -46.09 25.89 -36.93
N LEU A 541 -46.60 27.07 -36.61
CA LEU A 541 -45.99 27.98 -35.64
C LEU A 541 -46.00 27.39 -34.22
N GLY A 542 -47.04 26.65 -33.85
CA GLY A 542 -47.11 25.87 -32.61
C GLY A 542 -46.04 24.79 -32.54
N GLU A 543 -45.83 24.03 -33.62
CA GLU A 543 -44.77 23.05 -33.75
C GLU A 543 -43.38 23.67 -33.70
N LEU A 544 -43.14 24.76 -34.43
CA LEU A 544 -41.87 25.46 -34.43
C LEU A 544 -41.56 26.04 -33.04
N ASN A 545 -42.55 26.57 -32.33
CA ASN A 545 -42.38 27.00 -30.94
C ASN A 545 -42.11 25.83 -29.98
N ARG A 546 -42.76 24.67 -30.17
CA ARG A 546 -42.45 23.43 -29.42
C ARG A 546 -41.02 22.93 -29.72
N LYS A 547 -40.59 22.95 -30.99
CA LYS A 547 -39.22 22.61 -31.41
C LYS A 547 -38.20 23.59 -30.83
N ARG A 548 -38.48 24.90 -30.84
CA ARG A 548 -37.63 25.94 -30.23
C ARG A 548 -37.49 25.77 -28.72
N ARG A 549 -38.58 25.43 -28.02
CA ARG A 549 -38.54 25.12 -26.58
C ARG A 549 -37.73 23.86 -26.30
N LYS A 550 -38.00 22.76 -27.01
CA LYS A 550 -37.20 21.52 -26.90
C LYS A 550 -35.71 21.77 -27.14
N LEU A 551 -35.34 22.50 -28.19
CA LEU A 551 -33.94 22.85 -28.47
C LEU A 551 -33.32 23.75 -27.38
N ALA A 552 -34.09 24.64 -26.75
CA ALA A 552 -33.62 25.42 -25.61
C ALA A 552 -33.44 24.55 -24.35
N ASP A 553 -34.38 23.65 -24.08
CA ASP A 553 -34.31 22.68 -22.97
C ASP A 553 -33.14 21.71 -23.16
N ASP A 554 -32.90 21.24 -24.39
CA ASP A 554 -31.81 20.33 -24.74
C ASP A 554 -30.45 21.04 -24.75
N LEU A 555 -30.39 22.31 -25.15
CA LEU A 555 -29.19 23.14 -24.96
C LEU A 555 -28.89 23.38 -23.47
N ALA A 556 -29.90 23.63 -22.65
CA ALA A 556 -29.72 23.77 -21.20
C ALA A 556 -29.22 22.46 -20.57
N LYS A 557 -29.77 21.30 -20.96
CA LYS A 557 -29.27 19.98 -20.56
C LYS A 557 -27.81 19.79 -20.98
N LEU A 558 -27.47 19.99 -22.25
CA LEU A 558 -26.08 19.86 -22.72
C LEU A 558 -25.12 20.78 -21.98
N GLN A 559 -25.54 22.01 -21.63
CA GLN A 559 -24.74 22.92 -20.82
C GLN A 559 -24.54 22.40 -19.39
N THR A 560 -25.57 21.84 -18.75
CA THR A 560 -25.42 21.20 -17.43
C THR A 560 -24.57 19.93 -17.48
N GLU A 561 -24.76 19.06 -18.47
CA GLU A 561 -23.95 17.86 -18.69
C GLU A 561 -22.48 18.22 -18.93
N HIS A 562 -22.21 19.25 -19.75
CA HIS A 562 -20.86 19.74 -19.99
C HIS A 562 -20.21 20.32 -18.73
N ALA A 563 -20.95 21.08 -17.92
CA ALA A 563 -20.45 21.61 -16.66
C ALA A 563 -20.12 20.49 -15.65
N VAL A 564 -20.98 19.46 -15.55
CA VAL A 564 -20.72 18.27 -14.72
C VAL A 564 -19.50 17.50 -15.23
N LEU A 565 -19.42 17.22 -16.53
CA LEU A 565 -18.26 16.53 -17.14
C LEU A 565 -16.95 17.31 -16.95
N GLN A 566 -16.98 18.64 -17.00
CA GLN A 566 -15.80 19.47 -16.69
C GLN A 566 -15.38 19.32 -15.22
N LYS A 567 -16.34 19.33 -14.28
CA LYS A 567 -16.06 19.12 -12.85
C LYS A 567 -15.56 17.70 -12.55
N GLU A 568 -16.14 16.68 -13.19
CA GLU A 568 -15.65 15.30 -13.12
C GLU A 568 -14.23 15.17 -13.69
N HIS A 569 -13.91 15.89 -14.77
CA HIS A 569 -12.56 15.92 -15.34
C HIS A 569 -11.54 16.62 -14.42
N GLU A 570 -11.93 17.69 -13.73
CA GLU A 570 -11.13 18.36 -12.70
C GLU A 570 -10.89 17.44 -11.48
N VAL A 571 -11.94 16.78 -10.98
CA VAL A 571 -11.86 15.84 -9.85
C VAL A 571 -11.05 14.59 -10.21
N THR A 572 -11.21 14.01 -11.40
CA THR A 572 -10.41 12.85 -11.83
C THR A 572 -8.94 13.20 -12.02
N LYS A 573 -8.63 14.41 -12.53
CA LYS A 573 -7.24 14.93 -12.55
C LYS A 573 -6.66 15.09 -11.15
N SER A 574 -7.41 15.64 -10.20
CA SER A 574 -6.93 15.80 -8.82
C SER A 574 -6.72 14.46 -8.12
N ARG A 575 -7.62 13.49 -8.32
CA ARG A 575 -7.48 12.10 -7.86
C ARG A 575 -6.28 11.39 -8.49
N LEU A 576 -6.04 11.57 -9.80
CA LEU A 576 -4.87 11.02 -10.48
C LEU A 576 -3.57 11.62 -9.93
N ALA A 577 -3.50 12.94 -9.74
CA ALA A 577 -2.35 13.60 -9.13
C ALA A 577 -2.11 13.12 -7.68
N ALA A 578 -3.17 12.92 -6.89
CA ALA A 578 -3.07 12.37 -5.54
C ALA A 578 -2.60 10.90 -5.54
N ALA A 579 -3.08 10.08 -6.47
CA ALA A 579 -2.63 8.69 -6.64
C ALA A 579 -1.16 8.63 -7.08
N GLU A 580 -0.74 9.52 -7.97
CA GLU A 580 0.67 9.67 -8.36
C GLU A 580 1.57 10.12 -7.21
N THR A 581 1.13 11.06 -6.35
CA THR A 581 1.92 11.47 -5.18
C THR A 581 1.99 10.35 -4.14
N ALA A 582 0.92 9.58 -3.94
CA ALA A 582 0.93 8.37 -3.13
C ALA A 582 1.90 7.32 -3.69
N ALA A 583 1.89 7.06 -5.00
CA ALA A 583 2.86 6.17 -5.66
C ALA A 583 4.31 6.67 -5.60
N LYS A 584 4.52 8.00 -5.49
CA LYS A 584 5.84 8.63 -5.27
C LYS A 584 6.29 8.58 -3.80
N THR A 585 5.46 8.15 -2.84
CA THR A 585 5.92 7.93 -1.46
C THR A 585 6.88 6.75 -1.39
N ARG A 586 8.09 6.99 -0.88
CA ARG A 586 9.13 5.95 -0.77
C ARG A 586 8.82 5.05 0.42
N VAL A 587 8.25 3.88 0.16
CA VAL A 587 8.13 2.81 1.14
C VAL A 587 9.53 2.34 1.52
N LEU A 588 9.85 2.34 2.82
CA LEU A 588 11.17 2.00 3.34
C LEU A 588 11.30 0.47 3.44
N SER A 589 11.83 -0.16 2.40
CA SER A 589 12.06 -1.61 2.32
C SER A 589 13.49 -2.00 2.69
N LEU A 590 13.67 -3.28 3.06
CA LEU A 590 15.00 -3.87 3.20
C LEU A 590 15.76 -3.79 1.88
N ARG A 591 17.04 -3.42 1.93
CA ARG A 591 17.93 -3.24 0.76
C ARG A 591 18.00 -4.49 -0.15
N SER A 592 17.78 -5.67 0.42
CA SER A 592 17.59 -6.93 -0.29
C SER A 592 16.33 -7.60 0.28
N ASN A 593 15.18 -7.39 -0.36
CA ASN A 593 13.92 -8.00 0.04
C ASN A 593 13.70 -9.27 -0.81
N PRO A 594 13.80 -10.48 -0.23
CA PRO A 594 13.70 -11.72 -1.00
C PRO A 594 12.34 -11.87 -1.72
N THR A 595 11.27 -11.27 -1.19
CA THR A 595 9.96 -11.21 -1.87
C THR A 595 10.02 -10.31 -3.11
N SER A 596 10.67 -9.15 -3.01
CA SER A 596 10.87 -8.25 -4.15
C SER A 596 11.77 -8.86 -5.22
N ASP A 597 12.82 -9.58 -4.82
CA ASP A 597 13.75 -10.25 -5.74
C ASP A 597 13.04 -11.40 -6.48
N TYR A 598 12.25 -12.20 -5.75
CA TYR A 598 11.42 -13.25 -6.33
C TYR A 598 10.30 -12.71 -7.23
N GLU A 599 9.67 -11.60 -6.85
CA GLU A 599 8.73 -10.89 -7.72
C GLU A 599 9.40 -10.28 -8.95
N ALA A 600 10.61 -9.73 -8.84
CA ALA A 600 11.36 -9.19 -9.97
C ALA A 600 11.72 -10.30 -10.97
N VAL A 601 12.17 -11.47 -10.48
CA VAL A 601 12.38 -12.66 -11.30
C VAL A 601 11.06 -13.11 -11.97
N LYS A 602 9.94 -13.15 -11.24
CA LYS A 602 8.61 -13.47 -11.80
C LYS A 602 8.13 -12.47 -12.85
N ARG A 603 8.33 -11.16 -12.62
CA ARG A 603 7.97 -10.12 -13.60
C ARG A 603 8.84 -10.23 -14.85
N ALA A 604 10.14 -10.42 -14.68
CA ALA A 604 11.07 -10.61 -15.80
C ALA A 604 10.73 -11.86 -16.64
N THR A 605 10.40 -13.00 -16.00
CA THR A 605 9.99 -14.21 -16.75
C THR A 605 8.63 -14.02 -17.42
N LEU A 606 7.64 -13.39 -16.77
CA LEU A 606 6.35 -13.08 -17.39
C LEU A 606 6.49 -12.09 -18.56
N GLU A 607 7.37 -11.09 -18.47
CA GLU A 607 7.66 -10.18 -19.57
C GLU A 607 8.38 -10.87 -20.72
N ALA A 608 9.35 -11.73 -20.44
CA ALA A 608 10.01 -12.55 -21.46
C ALA A 608 8.99 -13.43 -22.18
N LEU A 609 8.17 -14.18 -21.45
CA LEU A 609 7.11 -15.03 -22.01
C LEU A 609 6.04 -14.24 -22.78
N LYS A 610 5.72 -13.01 -22.38
CA LYS A 610 4.81 -12.13 -23.13
C LYS A 610 5.44 -11.62 -24.44
N LYS A 611 6.72 -11.25 -24.41
CA LYS A 611 7.48 -10.85 -25.62
C LYS A 611 7.63 -12.04 -26.57
N GLU A 612 8.02 -13.20 -26.07
CA GLU A 612 8.08 -14.45 -26.82
C GLU A 612 6.72 -14.81 -27.44
N ASN A 613 5.60 -14.75 -26.69
CA ASN A 613 4.27 -14.99 -27.25
C ASN A 613 3.89 -13.97 -28.35
N HIS A 614 4.22 -12.69 -28.17
CA HIS A 614 3.96 -11.67 -29.19
C HIS A 614 4.82 -11.88 -30.45
N GLU A 615 6.08 -12.27 -30.29
CA GLU A 615 6.98 -12.62 -31.40
C GLU A 615 6.54 -13.92 -32.10
N LEU A 616 6.12 -14.94 -31.36
CA LEU A 616 5.56 -16.19 -31.88
C LEU A 616 4.25 -15.95 -32.64
N LEU A 617 3.33 -15.14 -32.12
CA LEU A 617 2.12 -14.74 -32.85
C LEU A 617 2.46 -13.98 -34.13
N ALA A 618 3.38 -13.01 -34.07
CA ALA A 618 3.84 -12.28 -35.25
C ALA A 618 4.56 -13.19 -36.28
N GLN A 619 5.22 -14.27 -35.85
CA GLN A 619 5.81 -15.27 -36.72
C GLN A 619 4.74 -16.19 -37.33
N LEU A 620 3.84 -16.74 -36.52
CA LEU A 620 2.71 -17.58 -36.97
C LEU A 620 1.80 -16.84 -37.93
N GLU A 621 1.51 -15.55 -37.71
CA GLU A 621 0.77 -14.72 -38.67
C GLU A 621 1.53 -14.56 -40.00
N LYS A 622 2.85 -14.33 -39.96
CA LYS A 622 3.69 -14.22 -41.17
C LYS A 622 3.79 -15.54 -41.92
N GLU A 623 3.83 -16.67 -41.22
CA GLU A 623 3.91 -18.02 -41.81
C GLU A 623 2.56 -18.51 -42.33
N ALA A 624 1.47 -18.28 -41.61
CA ALA A 624 0.10 -18.56 -42.07
C ALA A 624 -0.20 -17.78 -43.36
N ARG A 625 0.20 -16.50 -43.43
CA ARG A 625 0.12 -15.68 -44.65
C ARG A 625 1.02 -16.17 -45.80
N ARG A 626 2.05 -16.99 -45.53
CA ARG A 626 3.03 -17.48 -46.54
C ARG A 626 2.80 -18.91 -47.01
N ARG A 627 2.24 -19.81 -46.19
CA ARG A 627 2.11 -21.25 -46.49
C ARG A 627 0.72 -21.85 -46.25
N GLY A 628 -0.23 -21.10 -45.70
CA GLY A 628 -1.54 -21.63 -45.34
C GLY A 628 -1.53 -22.53 -44.09
N PRO A 629 -2.71 -23.00 -43.63
CA PRO A 629 -2.92 -23.48 -42.26
C PRO A 629 -2.38 -24.89 -41.94
N ALA A 630 -1.49 -25.46 -42.77
CA ALA A 630 -1.10 -26.87 -42.72
C ALA A 630 0.40 -27.13 -42.46
N CYS A 631 1.15 -26.15 -41.94
CA CYS A 631 2.57 -26.35 -41.60
C CYS A 631 2.72 -26.86 -40.15
N ARG A 632 2.92 -28.17 -39.96
CA ARG A 632 3.35 -28.73 -38.66
C ARG A 632 4.83 -28.43 -38.43
N VAL A 633 5.11 -27.35 -37.71
CA VAL A 633 6.44 -26.99 -37.23
C VAL A 633 6.46 -27.20 -35.72
N ILE A 634 7.47 -27.90 -35.18
CA ILE A 634 7.70 -27.95 -33.73
C ILE A 634 8.36 -26.62 -33.36
N PRO A 635 7.74 -25.78 -32.50
CA PRO A 635 8.31 -24.48 -32.14
C PRO A 635 9.69 -24.64 -31.49
N ALA A 636 10.65 -23.82 -31.91
CA ALA A 636 11.99 -23.82 -31.31
C ALA A 636 11.93 -23.54 -29.80
N SER A 637 10.96 -22.72 -29.35
CA SER A 637 10.68 -22.48 -27.93
C SER A 637 10.27 -23.74 -27.16
N GLN A 638 9.54 -24.68 -27.76
CA GLN A 638 9.21 -25.97 -27.13
C GLN A 638 10.43 -26.90 -27.08
N LEU A 639 11.26 -26.88 -28.12
CA LEU A 639 12.53 -27.62 -28.14
C LEU A 639 13.51 -27.09 -27.07
N ASP A 640 13.59 -25.77 -26.90
CA ASP A 640 14.47 -25.13 -25.92
C ASP A 640 13.90 -25.19 -24.50
N ALA A 641 12.57 -25.22 -24.31
CA ALA A 641 11.95 -25.57 -23.04
C ALA A 641 12.30 -27.02 -22.64
N ALA A 642 12.11 -27.99 -23.54
CA ALA A 642 12.47 -29.39 -23.29
C ALA A 642 13.99 -29.56 -23.03
N ARG A 643 14.85 -28.78 -23.69
CA ARG A 643 16.29 -28.75 -23.39
C ARG A 643 16.59 -28.23 -21.99
N ARG A 644 15.93 -27.14 -21.55
CA ARG A 644 16.06 -26.60 -20.18
C ARG A 644 15.57 -27.60 -19.13
N GLU A 645 14.46 -28.31 -19.37
CA GLU A 645 13.98 -29.38 -18.50
C GLU A 645 14.99 -30.54 -18.41
N VAL A 646 15.60 -30.95 -19.53
CA VAL A 646 16.66 -31.97 -19.55
C VAL A 646 17.93 -31.48 -18.83
N GLU A 647 18.29 -30.21 -18.96
CA GLU A 647 19.42 -29.61 -18.23
C GLU A 647 19.15 -29.52 -16.73
N GLN A 648 17.95 -29.12 -16.32
CA GLN A 648 17.54 -29.10 -14.91
C GLN A 648 17.55 -30.53 -14.33
N ALA A 649 16.96 -31.50 -15.03
CA ALA A 649 16.98 -32.91 -14.61
C ALA A 649 18.42 -33.44 -14.48
N ARG A 650 19.34 -33.04 -15.38
CA ARG A 650 20.78 -33.37 -15.29
C ARG A 650 21.48 -32.69 -14.10
N GLN A 651 21.10 -31.46 -13.74
CA GLN A 651 21.63 -30.79 -12.55
C GLN A 651 21.11 -31.44 -11.27
N GLU A 652 19.83 -31.83 -11.25
CA GLU A 652 19.22 -32.55 -10.13
C GLU A 652 19.87 -33.92 -9.93
N THR A 653 20.06 -34.72 -10.99
CA THR A 653 20.78 -36.01 -10.89
C THR A 653 22.24 -35.83 -10.49
N ALA A 654 22.96 -34.84 -11.04
CA ALA A 654 24.33 -34.53 -10.60
C ALA A 654 24.39 -34.10 -9.12
N SER A 655 23.37 -33.38 -8.62
CA SER A 655 23.27 -33.02 -7.20
C SER A 655 22.99 -34.23 -6.31
N ALA A 656 22.15 -35.16 -6.77
CA ALA A 656 21.82 -36.40 -6.08
C ALA A 656 23.02 -37.35 -6.05
N GLU A 657 23.76 -37.49 -7.16
CA GLU A 657 25.03 -38.21 -7.22
C GLU A 657 26.06 -37.61 -6.27
N LYS A 658 26.21 -36.27 -6.26
CA LYS A 658 27.13 -35.59 -5.33
C LYS A 658 26.76 -35.83 -3.87
N ARG A 659 25.47 -35.85 -3.55
CA ARG A 659 24.95 -36.22 -2.22
C ARG A 659 25.25 -37.70 -1.90
N ALA A 660 25.04 -38.61 -2.85
CA ALA A 660 25.32 -40.04 -2.68
C ALA A 660 26.82 -40.34 -2.53
N ARG A 661 27.69 -39.64 -3.25
CA ARG A 661 29.16 -39.72 -3.09
C ARG A 661 29.58 -39.23 -1.71
N ARG A 662 29.13 -38.05 -1.28
CA ARG A 662 29.34 -37.53 0.08
C ARG A 662 28.84 -38.48 1.17
N LEU A 663 27.69 -39.11 0.98
CA LEU A 663 27.15 -40.06 1.94
C LEU A 663 28.01 -41.34 2.01
N LYS A 664 28.55 -41.82 0.88
CA LYS A 664 29.53 -42.91 0.85
C LYS A 664 30.87 -42.52 1.50
N GLU A 665 31.36 -41.30 1.27
CA GLU A 665 32.57 -40.74 1.89
C GLU A 665 32.40 -40.66 3.43
N VAL A 666 31.32 -40.06 3.90
CA VAL A 666 31.00 -39.96 5.35
C VAL A 666 30.81 -41.34 5.97
N TRP A 667 30.16 -42.28 5.27
CA TRP A 667 29.99 -43.64 5.79
C TRP A 667 31.31 -44.42 5.81
N ALA A 668 32.20 -44.20 4.84
CA ALA A 668 33.55 -44.78 4.85
C ALA A 668 34.38 -44.24 6.01
N LEU A 669 34.40 -42.92 6.22
CA LEU A 669 35.06 -42.27 7.35
C LEU A 669 34.51 -42.78 8.69
N LYS A 670 33.19 -42.78 8.87
CA LYS A 670 32.56 -43.27 10.12
C LYS A 670 32.75 -44.77 10.34
N SER A 671 32.86 -45.57 9.27
CA SER A 671 33.21 -46.99 9.37
C SER A 671 34.69 -47.19 9.71
N GLN A 672 35.57 -46.26 9.34
CA GLN A 672 36.96 -46.24 9.76
C GLN A 672 37.08 -45.82 11.24
N GLU A 673 36.44 -44.72 11.65
CA GLU A 673 36.34 -44.30 13.06
C GLU A 673 35.84 -45.45 13.96
N PHE A 674 34.84 -46.20 13.51
CA PHE A 674 34.32 -47.37 14.23
C PHE A 674 35.33 -48.52 14.33
N LYS A 675 36.09 -48.79 13.26
CA LYS A 675 37.18 -49.79 13.29
C LYS A 675 38.32 -49.35 14.21
N GLU A 676 38.70 -48.08 14.17
CA GLU A 676 39.72 -47.49 15.03
C GLU A 676 39.29 -47.50 16.50
N ALA A 677 38.01 -47.27 16.79
CA ALA A 677 37.45 -47.40 18.13
C ALA A 677 37.50 -48.86 18.64
N ILE A 678 37.13 -49.86 17.82
CA ILE A 678 37.26 -51.28 18.20
C ILE A 678 38.72 -51.67 18.40
N PHE A 679 39.60 -51.25 17.50
CA PHE A 679 41.04 -51.48 17.57
C PHE A 679 41.63 -50.93 18.87
N SER A 680 41.28 -49.68 19.22
CA SER A 680 41.75 -48.98 20.43
C SER A 680 41.18 -49.54 21.73
N THR A 681 39.89 -49.92 21.75
CA THR A 681 39.20 -50.35 22.99
C THR A 681 39.27 -51.85 23.27
N LEU A 682 39.29 -52.69 22.24
CA LEU A 682 39.27 -54.14 22.36
C LEU A 682 40.56 -54.82 21.89
N GLY A 683 41.49 -54.11 21.23
CA GLY A 683 42.74 -54.69 20.74
C GLY A 683 42.57 -55.61 19.53
N TRP A 684 41.51 -55.44 18.75
CA TRP A 684 41.21 -56.25 17.56
C TRP A 684 40.99 -55.39 16.31
N THR A 685 41.68 -55.73 15.22
CA THR A 685 41.48 -55.15 13.89
C THR A 685 40.31 -55.85 13.20
N VAL A 686 39.32 -55.08 12.72
CA VAL A 686 38.11 -55.61 12.07
C VAL A 686 38.06 -55.25 10.59
N THR A 687 38.01 -56.26 9.73
CA THR A 687 37.92 -56.13 8.27
C THR A 687 36.64 -56.78 7.74
N PHE A 688 35.83 -56.03 7.00
CA PHE A 688 34.60 -56.51 6.39
C PHE A 688 34.90 -57.09 5.00
N ILE A 689 34.50 -58.34 4.79
CA ILE A 689 34.66 -59.09 3.55
C ILE A 689 33.30 -59.12 2.82
N PRO A 690 33.27 -59.09 1.48
CA PRO A 690 32.04 -59.34 0.71
C PRO A 690 31.30 -60.60 1.18
N ASN A 691 29.96 -60.59 1.09
CA ASN A 691 29.04 -61.59 1.66
C ASN A 691 28.89 -61.55 3.20
N GLY A 692 28.85 -60.36 3.82
CA GLY A 692 28.45 -60.19 5.23
C GLY A 692 29.42 -60.79 6.26
N LYS A 693 30.64 -61.14 5.85
CA LYS A 693 31.65 -61.79 6.70
C LYS A 693 32.59 -60.76 7.31
N MET A 694 32.98 -60.99 8.55
CA MET A 694 33.84 -60.12 9.33
C MET A 694 35.09 -60.89 9.75
N ARG A 695 36.25 -60.53 9.22
CA ARG A 695 37.55 -61.04 9.65
C ARG A 695 38.08 -60.15 10.77
N VAL A 696 38.53 -60.79 11.84
CA VAL A 696 39.01 -60.17 13.07
C VAL A 696 40.41 -60.69 13.37
N GLU A 697 41.33 -59.80 13.69
CA GLU A 697 42.77 -60.07 13.86
C GLU A 697 43.29 -59.34 15.10
N SER A 698 44.17 -59.97 15.89
CA SER A 698 44.61 -59.40 17.17
C SER A 698 45.75 -58.40 16.99
N LEU A 699 45.69 -57.27 17.70
CA LEU A 699 46.78 -56.29 17.77
C LEU A 699 48.08 -56.91 18.32
N PHE A 700 47.97 -57.78 19.32
CA PHE A 700 49.14 -58.34 20.02
C PHE A 700 49.70 -59.60 19.35
N TYR A 701 48.99 -60.13 18.34
CA TYR A 701 49.43 -61.29 17.55
C TYR A 701 49.03 -61.13 16.07
N PRO A 702 49.67 -60.20 15.33
CA PRO A 702 49.35 -59.94 13.92
C PRO A 702 49.78 -61.10 13.01
N SER A 703 49.18 -61.18 11.81
CA SER A 703 49.66 -62.03 10.72
C SER A 703 51.00 -61.54 10.19
N LYS A 704 51.86 -62.46 9.75
CA LYS A 704 53.22 -62.14 9.28
C LYS A 704 53.25 -61.43 7.92
N ASP A 705 52.26 -61.73 7.06
CA ASP A 705 52.11 -61.13 5.74
C ASP A 705 50.82 -60.28 5.67
N PRO A 706 50.90 -58.95 5.49
CA PRO A 706 49.72 -58.08 5.44
C PRO A 706 48.93 -58.19 4.12
N ASP A 707 49.57 -58.61 3.04
CA ASP A 707 48.96 -58.83 1.70
C ASP A 707 48.68 -60.32 1.40
N GLY A 708 48.92 -61.22 2.37
CA GLY A 708 48.86 -62.68 2.21
C GLY A 708 47.54 -63.33 2.69
N GLU A 709 47.58 -64.62 3.02
CA GLU A 709 46.38 -65.38 3.43
C GLU A 709 45.81 -65.01 4.83
N HIS A 710 46.38 -64.00 5.51
CA HIS A 710 46.03 -63.55 6.87
C HIS A 710 45.90 -64.72 7.86
N GLU A 711 46.96 -65.53 7.98
CA GLU A 711 46.95 -66.83 8.66
C GLU A 711 46.50 -66.78 10.14
N ASN A 712 46.68 -65.65 10.82
CA ASN A 712 46.39 -65.44 12.24
C ASN A 712 45.06 -64.70 12.49
N SER A 713 44.03 -64.93 11.67
CA SER A 713 42.74 -64.24 11.74
C SER A 713 41.54 -65.18 12.01
N ILE A 714 40.43 -64.59 12.47
CA ILE A 714 39.18 -65.29 12.76
C ILE A 714 38.06 -64.67 11.93
N VAL A 715 37.43 -65.48 11.08
CA VAL A 715 36.34 -65.06 10.18
C VAL A 715 35.00 -65.46 10.80
N PHE A 716 34.21 -64.46 11.15
CA PHE A 716 32.82 -64.60 11.58
C PHE A 716 31.88 -64.41 10.38
N ASP A 717 30.92 -65.31 10.23
CA ASP A 717 29.82 -65.24 9.26
C ASP A 717 28.57 -64.78 10.01
N GLY A 718 28.19 -63.51 9.85
CA GLY A 718 27.08 -62.90 10.58
C GLY A 718 25.70 -63.41 10.14
N GLU A 719 25.58 -63.89 8.91
CA GLU A 719 24.32 -64.41 8.37
C GLU A 719 24.05 -65.86 8.83
N ARG A 720 25.11 -66.67 8.94
CA ARG A 720 25.01 -68.08 9.36
C ARG A 720 25.33 -68.31 10.83
N GLY A 721 25.82 -67.29 11.55
CA GLY A 721 26.28 -67.42 12.94
C GLY A 721 27.49 -68.35 13.12
N THR A 722 28.27 -68.58 12.06
CA THR A 722 29.40 -69.53 12.10
C THR A 722 30.75 -68.83 12.22
N MET A 723 31.66 -69.40 13.00
CA MET A 723 33.04 -68.93 13.16
C MET A 723 34.02 -69.89 12.47
N LYS A 724 35.01 -69.36 11.74
CA LYS A 724 36.11 -70.12 11.13
C LYS A 724 37.45 -69.45 11.40
N VAL A 725 38.46 -70.23 11.74
CA VAL A 725 39.85 -69.76 11.89
C VAL A 725 40.54 -69.84 10.52
N SER A 726 41.34 -68.83 10.15
CA SER A 726 42.18 -68.86 8.93
C SER A 726 43.27 -69.93 9.01
N GLY A 727 43.78 -70.36 7.86
CA GLY A 727 44.73 -71.49 7.76
C GLY A 727 44.14 -72.88 8.08
N GLY A 728 42.84 -72.97 8.42
CA GLY A 728 42.14 -74.23 8.66
C GLY A 728 42.46 -74.90 10.01
N PRO A 729 41.85 -76.07 10.30
CA PRO A 729 41.91 -76.70 11.61
C PRO A 729 43.28 -77.28 12.01
N GLN A 730 44.23 -77.32 11.07
CA GLN A 730 45.61 -77.76 11.31
C GLN A 730 46.60 -76.59 11.39
N SER A 731 46.14 -75.34 11.23
CA SER A 731 46.97 -74.14 11.38
C SER A 731 47.61 -74.07 12.77
N PRO A 732 48.87 -73.61 12.90
CA PRO A 732 49.50 -73.39 14.19
C PRO A 732 48.69 -72.42 15.07
N PHE A 733 48.04 -71.42 14.47
CA PHE A 733 47.15 -70.49 15.16
C PHE A 733 45.88 -71.20 15.66
N ALA A 734 45.23 -72.01 14.81
CA ALA A 734 44.04 -72.77 15.19
C ALA A 734 44.30 -73.79 16.32
N ARG A 735 45.51 -74.39 16.36
CA ARG A 735 45.98 -75.25 17.46
C ARG A 735 46.34 -74.46 18.73
N ARG A 736 46.79 -73.21 18.63
CA ARG A 736 47.11 -72.38 19.80
C ARG A 736 45.84 -71.98 20.56
N ILE A 737 44.78 -71.64 19.84
CA ILE A 737 43.51 -71.13 20.39
C ILE A 737 42.45 -72.24 20.62
N SER A 738 42.77 -73.52 20.37
CA SER A 738 41.80 -74.63 20.43
C SER A 738 41.12 -74.74 21.79
N ASP A 739 41.87 -74.54 22.86
CA ASP A 739 41.43 -74.78 24.22
C ASP A 739 40.50 -73.65 24.68
N GLN A 740 40.82 -72.41 24.28
CA GLN A 740 39.96 -71.24 24.46
C GLN A 740 38.68 -71.34 23.59
N ILE A 741 38.75 -71.89 22.37
CA ILE A 741 37.55 -72.19 21.55
C ILE A 741 36.67 -73.23 22.23
N GLN A 742 37.25 -74.30 22.78
CA GLN A 742 36.50 -75.34 23.47
C GLN A 742 35.78 -74.75 24.69
N PHE A 743 36.53 -74.11 25.60
CA PHE A 743 35.96 -73.58 26.84
C PHE A 743 34.97 -72.44 26.60
N TRP A 744 35.32 -71.39 25.84
CA TRP A 744 34.44 -70.22 25.70
C TRP A 744 33.38 -70.37 24.62
N VAL A 745 33.68 -71.00 23.48
CA VAL A 745 32.76 -71.05 22.34
C VAL A 745 31.91 -72.32 22.34
N ARG A 746 32.45 -73.50 22.70
CA ARG A 746 31.67 -74.74 22.77
C ARG A 746 30.93 -74.89 24.11
N ASP A 747 31.63 -74.72 25.24
CA ASP A 747 31.04 -75.02 26.56
C ASP A 747 30.24 -73.83 27.14
N LYS A 748 30.66 -72.58 26.87
CA LYS A 748 30.00 -71.35 27.36
C LYS A 748 29.20 -70.56 26.32
N GLY A 749 29.40 -70.80 25.02
CA GLY A 749 28.73 -70.07 23.94
C GLY A 749 29.02 -68.55 23.89
N CYS A 750 30.11 -68.09 24.50
CA CYS A 750 30.40 -66.66 24.72
C CYS A 750 31.60 -66.18 23.88
N ILE A 751 31.32 -65.71 22.67
CA ILE A 751 32.33 -65.13 21.76
C ILE A 751 33.03 -63.89 22.37
N PRO A 752 32.36 -62.96 23.09
CA PRO A 752 33.05 -61.85 23.75
C PRO A 752 34.04 -62.32 24.84
N GLY A 753 33.68 -63.35 25.62
CA GLY A 753 34.58 -63.94 26.62
C GLY A 753 35.79 -64.62 25.98
N PHE A 754 35.58 -65.33 24.86
CA PHE A 754 36.64 -65.91 24.05
C PHE A 754 37.65 -64.86 23.54
N LEU A 755 37.17 -63.75 22.93
CA LEU A 755 38.03 -62.68 22.43
C LEU A 755 38.75 -61.93 23.56
N ALA A 756 38.14 -61.79 24.73
CA ALA A 756 38.77 -61.19 25.91
C ALA A 756 39.83 -62.09 26.56
N ALA A 757 39.65 -63.41 26.55
CA ALA A 757 40.66 -64.35 27.01
C ALA A 757 41.89 -64.33 26.09
N LEU A 758 41.66 -64.36 24.77
CA LEU A 758 42.74 -64.30 23.78
C LEU A 758 43.52 -62.97 23.81
N THR A 759 42.88 -61.82 24.06
CA THR A 759 43.64 -60.57 24.19
C THR A 759 44.54 -60.55 25.41
N LEU A 760 44.11 -61.10 26.54
CA LEU A 760 44.95 -61.22 27.74
C LEU A 760 46.13 -62.16 27.49
N GLU A 761 45.89 -63.35 26.90
CA GLU A 761 46.96 -64.30 26.58
C GLU A 761 47.99 -63.71 25.60
N PHE A 762 47.54 -63.14 24.47
CA PHE A 762 48.45 -62.54 23.49
C PHE A 762 49.14 -61.28 24.03
N TYR A 763 48.49 -60.48 24.89
CA TYR A 763 49.12 -59.34 25.54
C TYR A 763 50.24 -59.77 26.50
N GLU A 764 50.02 -60.79 27.34
CA GLU A 764 51.05 -61.32 28.22
C GLU A 764 52.25 -61.89 27.44
N GLU A 765 52.01 -62.62 26.35
CA GLU A 765 53.07 -63.14 25.48
C GLU A 765 53.84 -62.02 24.78
N HIS A 766 53.14 -61.04 24.22
CA HIS A 766 53.74 -59.87 23.59
C HIS A 766 54.56 -59.03 24.58
N ALA A 767 54.07 -58.83 25.81
CA ALA A 767 54.79 -58.14 26.87
C ALA A 767 56.05 -58.90 27.32
N ARG A 768 55.99 -60.24 27.43
CA ARG A 768 57.17 -61.08 27.72
C ARG A 768 58.19 -61.07 26.57
N ALA A 769 57.73 -61.04 25.32
CA ALA A 769 58.58 -60.95 24.14
C ALA A 769 59.28 -59.58 24.01
N GLN A 770 58.58 -58.49 24.32
CA GLN A 770 59.17 -57.13 24.33
C GLN A 770 60.07 -56.87 25.54
N GLY A 771 59.74 -57.42 26.72
CA GLY A 771 60.56 -57.29 27.94
C GLY A 771 61.78 -58.21 28.00
N GLY A 772 62.01 -59.03 26.97
CA GLY A 772 63.14 -59.97 26.86
C GLY A 772 64.21 -59.57 25.83
N SER A 773 64.19 -58.32 25.34
CA SER A 773 65.15 -57.75 24.39
C SER A 773 66.06 -56.69 25.03
#